data_AF-A0A811V1J4-F1
#
_entry.id   AF-A0A811V1J4-F1
#
_cell.length_a   1.000
_cell.length_b   1.000
_cell.length_c   1.000
_cell.angle_alpha   90.00
_cell.angle_beta   90.00
_cell.angle_gamma   90.00
#
_symmetry.space_group_name_H-M   'P 1'
#
loop_
_entity.id
_entity.type
_entity.pdbx_description
1 polymer ?
#
loop_
_entity_poly.entity_id
_entity_poly.type
_entity_poly.pdbx_seq_one_letter_code
_entity_poly.pdbx_strand_id
1 'polypeptide(L)'
;MSVDATVLPSELLVAPQPLIGLCGLDTKHNLVHKAIWDAFSANRKTDRASVQFKLLPLGYEFPVAKPKRASYEWYQPKGILKRNWMLKHLHVLPAVVVLFQDMERNDPQWSEKQVQCASAMQSLKSALQERNTRLCLVLLQKSSPLPPGEDLLASERAASLTTACGINNKMLFILPHSEHLMGYTLRLESAFLDMAQSYYALMSKRVRAHRDQLTVAHTSLKIRHQFKLGFIAEIRQDFSTGLKHYTQAYGTLEEIRITDTNCLEIKTIAGFLNYKLCRLMFKLKQPRDAINYFTTHIEKYKNRIGFKDLIFEHYAWLSTQHSMFADLFCEAIKNGLPALQTQNPGIYYNKAAEFTMKRKEAFLQSSAMLLSPTDPTTPTGMPNNNTMTLYTEYFGIRAVKTGDPISEQQTNTLIRENEKLFNHSNAIINLLSLARAQFKIYKCPRFRNKLAIDMAEEYFKHGDHANALTLYSVMLTDYRREHWSAIFSDVLLKTLRCAFLMASITDFISCSIEALSLRVNCEQKERIIVLENLWKVFKGAAPISQGQSAPEIIERWENAFPAIKSPIPIDMDKLTKLIEMYISFEHLELKNDDTINVQLVIKLLTDVPIKIHHCAIILTDGARFFKIPASRCKSFRSLLEVFESRKNKQQQEIQSQHFDPNLKLEPDLYYELHFYTEAYQFLENTQLRVTRIEAQMGSEKLAIQLTKSAFFTRNPFRHYTRRRDLDDNIEINPLCYITPTFHLSTQCNLGKETQMLVNEYYPIATTINNPYNVFLQNVSLNISVPSSLRNQGKRI
;
A
#
# COMPACT_ATOMS: atom_id res chain seq x y z
N MET A 1 -6.63 1.91 -29.43
CA MET A 1 -8.03 1.87 -28.94
C MET A 1 -8.23 0.51 -28.28
N SER A 2 -8.61 0.47 -27.00
CA SER A 2 -8.82 -0.80 -26.30
C SER A 2 -10.09 -1.49 -26.78
N VAL A 3 -9.99 -2.79 -27.08
CA VAL A 3 -11.12 -3.67 -27.40
C VAL A 3 -11.79 -4.20 -26.12
N ASP A 4 -11.10 -4.10 -24.98
CA ASP A 4 -11.62 -4.51 -23.68
C ASP A 4 -12.82 -3.64 -23.29
N ALA A 5 -14.00 -4.26 -23.23
CA ALA A 5 -15.26 -3.62 -22.90
C ALA A 5 -15.41 -3.35 -21.39
N THR A 6 -14.50 -3.89 -20.56
CA THR A 6 -14.56 -3.75 -19.11
C THR A 6 -13.84 -2.49 -18.62
N VAL A 7 -12.93 -1.94 -19.42
CA VAL A 7 -12.17 -0.72 -19.12
C VAL A 7 -12.95 0.54 -19.50
N LEU A 8 -13.02 1.50 -18.58
CA LEU A 8 -13.61 2.81 -18.88
C LEU A 8 -12.70 3.60 -19.84
N PRO A 9 -13.24 4.21 -20.90
CA PRO A 9 -12.46 4.99 -21.85
C PRO A 9 -11.91 6.26 -21.17
N SER A 10 -10.68 6.64 -21.51
CA SER A 10 -10.00 7.83 -20.96
C SER A 10 -10.84 9.11 -21.07
N GLU A 11 -11.59 9.24 -22.16
CA GLU A 11 -12.47 10.35 -22.49
C GLU A 11 -13.65 10.47 -21.52
N LEU A 12 -14.03 9.39 -20.86
CA LEU A 12 -15.07 9.40 -19.83
C LEU A 12 -14.50 9.85 -18.48
N LEU A 13 -13.25 9.48 -18.17
CA LEU A 13 -12.59 9.70 -16.89
C LEU A 13 -12.20 11.17 -16.67
N VAL A 14 -11.92 11.92 -17.75
CA VAL A 14 -11.52 13.33 -17.65
C VAL A 14 -12.66 14.25 -17.17
N ALA A 15 -12.29 15.34 -16.48
CA ALA A 15 -13.17 16.48 -16.29
C ALA A 15 -13.32 17.19 -17.65
N PRO A 16 -14.48 17.13 -18.32
CA PRO A 16 -14.58 17.62 -19.68
C PRO A 16 -14.55 19.16 -19.64
N GLN A 17 -13.68 19.74 -20.47
CA GLN A 17 -13.49 21.18 -20.57
C GLN A 17 -13.81 21.66 -21.98
N PRO A 18 -14.24 22.93 -22.16
CA PRO A 18 -14.36 23.52 -23.47
C PRO A 18 -13.02 23.49 -24.22
N LEU A 19 -13.03 23.06 -25.48
CA LEU A 19 -11.84 23.08 -26.33
C LEU A 19 -11.77 24.39 -27.12
N ILE A 20 -10.64 25.10 -27.00
CA ILE A 20 -10.31 26.27 -27.80
C ILE A 20 -9.11 25.95 -28.68
N GLY A 21 -9.26 26.18 -29.98
CA GLY A 21 -8.18 26.07 -30.95
C GLY A 21 -7.53 27.44 -31.17
N LEU A 22 -6.21 27.53 -31.05
CA LEU A 22 -5.43 28.73 -31.37
C LEU A 22 -4.71 28.50 -32.70
N CYS A 23 -4.81 29.43 -33.65
CA CYS A 23 -4.10 29.39 -34.93
C CYS A 23 -3.38 30.71 -35.19
N GLY A 24 -2.39 30.71 -36.10
CA GLY A 24 -1.61 31.91 -36.44
C GLY A 24 -0.39 32.19 -35.55
N LEU A 25 -0.14 31.35 -34.54
CA LEU A 25 1.06 31.45 -33.69
C LEU A 25 2.17 30.51 -34.18
N ASP A 26 3.29 31.07 -34.64
CA ASP A 26 4.54 30.32 -34.92
C ASP A 26 5.42 30.20 -33.67
N THR A 27 5.22 29.12 -32.90
CA THR A 27 5.98 28.86 -31.68
C THR A 27 7.41 28.34 -31.92
N LYS A 28 7.78 28.02 -33.18
CA LYS A 28 9.11 27.50 -33.52
C LYS A 28 10.09 28.63 -33.80
N HIS A 29 9.66 29.64 -34.56
CA HIS A 29 10.56 30.71 -35.02
C HIS A 29 10.32 32.05 -34.34
N ASN A 30 9.17 32.28 -33.69
CA ASN A 30 8.84 33.54 -33.04
C ASN A 30 8.72 33.38 -31.51
N LEU A 31 9.64 34.03 -30.78
CA LEU A 31 9.68 33.99 -29.31
C LEU A 31 8.46 34.66 -28.66
N VAL A 32 7.89 35.69 -29.28
CA VAL A 32 6.67 36.36 -28.80
C VAL A 32 5.47 35.41 -28.89
N HIS A 33 5.33 34.71 -30.01
CA HIS A 33 4.29 33.69 -30.20
C HIS A 33 4.43 32.54 -29.22
N LYS A 34 5.67 32.10 -28.98
CA LYS A 34 5.96 31.11 -27.95
C LYS A 34 5.55 31.60 -26.56
N ALA A 35 5.90 32.84 -26.18
CA ALA A 35 5.51 33.42 -24.89
C ALA A 35 3.98 33.53 -24.73
N ILE A 36 3.25 33.88 -25.80
CA ILE A 36 1.78 33.91 -25.79
C ILE A 36 1.19 32.50 -25.63
N TRP A 37 1.69 31.52 -26.39
CA TRP A 37 1.27 30.13 -26.23
C TRP A 37 1.57 29.61 -24.82
N ASP A 38 2.74 29.91 -24.27
CA ASP A 38 3.14 29.54 -22.92
C ASP A 38 2.23 30.23 -21.87
N ALA A 39 1.80 31.47 -22.12
CA ALA A 39 0.84 32.16 -21.26
C ALA A 39 -0.51 31.43 -21.21
N PHE A 40 -1.03 30.90 -22.32
CA PHE A 40 -2.28 30.11 -22.35
C PHE A 40 -2.10 28.65 -21.88
N SER A 41 -0.94 28.04 -22.09
CA SER A 41 -0.69 26.61 -21.81
C SER A 41 -0.10 26.34 -20.41
N ALA A 42 0.42 27.35 -19.73
CA ALA A 42 0.92 27.21 -18.35
C ALA A 42 -0.21 26.81 -17.38
N ASN A 43 -0.13 25.57 -16.89
CA ASN A 43 -1.17 24.91 -16.09
C ASN A 43 -1.15 25.40 -14.62
N ARG A 44 -1.70 26.59 -14.34
CA ARG A 44 -1.88 27.12 -12.96
C ARG A 44 -3.34 26.91 -12.53
N LYS A 45 -3.56 26.10 -11.49
CA LYS A 45 -4.81 25.32 -11.31
C LYS A 45 -5.95 25.92 -10.48
N THR A 46 -5.81 27.08 -9.83
CA THR A 46 -6.86 27.58 -8.91
C THR A 46 -7.64 28.79 -9.40
N ASP A 47 -7.03 29.74 -10.13
CA ASP A 47 -7.68 31.00 -10.53
C ASP A 47 -8.05 31.10 -12.02
N ARG A 48 -7.77 30.06 -12.82
CA ARG A 48 -8.03 30.09 -14.28
C ARG A 48 -9.36 29.49 -14.66
N ALA A 49 -9.89 30.00 -15.78
CA ALA A 49 -11.03 29.43 -16.48
C ALA A 49 -10.76 27.96 -16.83
N SER A 50 -11.72 27.07 -16.55
CA SER A 50 -11.59 25.62 -16.79
C SER A 50 -11.73 25.28 -18.28
N VAL A 51 -10.68 25.58 -19.05
CA VAL A 51 -10.67 25.51 -20.52
C VAL A 51 -9.43 24.79 -21.03
N GLN A 52 -9.59 24.03 -22.12
CA GLN A 52 -8.50 23.35 -22.79
C GLN A 52 -8.06 24.13 -24.04
N PHE A 53 -6.81 24.58 -24.07
CA PHE A 53 -6.21 25.20 -25.25
C PHE A 53 -5.46 24.18 -26.10
N LYS A 54 -5.57 24.31 -27.42
CA LYS A 54 -4.84 23.51 -28.40
C LYS A 54 -4.32 24.39 -29.52
N LEU A 55 -3.01 24.37 -29.73
CA LEU A 55 -2.41 24.97 -30.91
C LEU A 55 -2.78 24.12 -32.14
N LEU A 56 -3.45 24.75 -33.12
CA LEU A 56 -3.84 24.12 -34.37
C LEU A 56 -2.73 24.33 -35.40
N PRO A 57 -2.18 23.26 -36.01
CA PRO A 57 -1.18 23.39 -37.06
C PRO A 57 -1.75 24.08 -38.31
N LEU A 58 -0.87 24.63 -39.13
CA LEU A 58 -1.24 25.12 -40.46
C LEU A 58 -1.85 23.96 -41.28
N GLY A 59 -2.99 24.22 -41.91
CA GLY A 59 -3.72 23.19 -42.66
C GLY A 59 -4.48 22.16 -41.82
N TYR A 60 -4.79 22.46 -40.55
CA TYR A 60 -5.57 21.55 -39.69
C TYR A 60 -6.91 21.15 -40.34
N GLU A 61 -7.07 19.86 -40.62
CA GLU A 61 -8.30 19.32 -41.21
C GLU A 61 -9.37 19.09 -40.14
N PHE A 62 -10.44 19.87 -40.21
CA PHE A 62 -11.59 19.67 -39.35
C PHE A 62 -12.44 18.49 -39.86
N PRO A 63 -12.98 17.63 -38.97
CA PRO A 63 -13.84 16.54 -39.40
C PRO A 63 -15.06 17.05 -40.17
N VAL A 64 -15.44 16.42 -41.27
CA VAL A 64 -16.60 16.80 -42.11
C VAL A 64 -17.91 16.74 -41.33
N ALA A 65 -18.78 17.76 -41.49
CA ALA A 65 -20.13 17.76 -40.90
C ALA A 65 -20.96 16.59 -41.45
N LYS A 66 -21.67 15.89 -40.57
CA LYS A 66 -22.58 14.82 -41.05
C LYS A 66 -23.84 15.47 -41.61
N PRO A 67 -24.38 14.98 -42.74
CA PRO A 67 -25.61 15.50 -43.30
C PRO A 67 -26.73 15.42 -42.28
N LYS A 68 -27.57 16.47 -42.24
CA LYS A 68 -28.73 16.53 -41.36
C LYS A 68 -29.72 15.43 -41.76
N ARG A 69 -30.21 14.69 -40.78
CA ARG A 69 -31.23 13.67 -40.99
C ARG A 69 -32.61 14.30 -40.85
N ALA A 70 -33.45 14.13 -41.87
CA ALA A 70 -34.80 14.72 -41.92
C ALA A 70 -35.81 13.97 -41.04
N SER A 71 -35.72 12.64 -40.94
CA SER A 71 -36.61 11.81 -40.11
C SER A 71 -35.88 10.65 -39.44
N TYR A 72 -36.38 10.25 -38.27
CA TYR A 72 -35.91 9.07 -37.53
C TYR A 72 -36.82 7.85 -37.69
N GLU A 73 -37.98 7.97 -38.33
CA GLU A 73 -39.04 6.95 -38.37
C GLU A 73 -38.56 5.53 -38.75
N TRP A 74 -37.68 5.42 -39.74
CA TRP A 74 -37.13 4.14 -40.22
C TRP A 74 -35.70 3.88 -39.73
N TYR A 75 -35.20 4.65 -38.76
CA TYR A 75 -33.81 4.55 -38.32
C TYR A 75 -33.63 3.68 -37.08
N GLN A 76 -33.08 2.50 -37.30
CA GLN A 76 -32.65 1.63 -36.22
C GLN A 76 -31.16 1.85 -35.89
N PRO A 77 -30.83 2.31 -34.67
CA PRO A 77 -29.44 2.47 -34.27
C PRO A 77 -28.77 1.11 -34.06
N LYS A 78 -27.54 0.95 -34.58
CA LYS A 78 -26.71 -0.25 -34.36
C LYS A 78 -26.16 -0.40 -32.93
N GLY A 79 -26.37 0.58 -32.04
CA GLY A 79 -25.89 0.60 -30.66
C GLY A 79 -26.25 1.88 -29.93
N ILE A 80 -25.86 2.04 -28.67
CA ILE A 80 -26.24 3.16 -27.79
C ILE A 80 -25.23 4.29 -27.89
N LEU A 81 -23.97 4.13 -27.47
CA LEU A 81 -22.96 5.21 -27.49
C LEU A 81 -21.84 4.94 -28.49
N LYS A 82 -21.50 5.96 -29.30
CA LYS A 82 -20.39 5.90 -30.26
C LYS A 82 -19.05 6.23 -29.58
N ARG A 83 -18.00 5.47 -29.91
CA ARG A 83 -16.64 5.61 -29.33
C ARG A 83 -16.00 6.96 -29.60
N ASN A 84 -16.10 7.44 -30.83
CA ASN A 84 -15.45 8.68 -31.27
C ASN A 84 -16.18 9.97 -30.85
N TRP A 85 -17.38 9.90 -30.26
CA TRP A 85 -18.16 11.11 -30.00
C TRP A 85 -17.55 11.97 -28.89
N MET A 86 -17.14 11.36 -27.77
CA MET A 86 -16.48 12.09 -26.67
C MET A 86 -15.13 12.64 -27.12
N LEU A 87 -14.27 11.80 -27.72
CA LEU A 87 -12.96 12.19 -28.26
C LEU A 87 -13.07 13.39 -29.21
N LYS A 88 -14.07 13.39 -30.09
CA LYS A 88 -14.31 14.48 -31.03
C LYS A 88 -14.54 15.81 -30.32
N HIS A 89 -15.33 15.84 -29.25
CA HIS A 89 -15.69 17.07 -28.55
C HIS A 89 -14.72 17.49 -27.45
N LEU A 90 -13.82 16.60 -27.03
CA LEU A 90 -12.74 16.91 -26.10
C LEU A 90 -11.47 17.39 -26.82
N HIS A 91 -11.11 16.80 -27.96
CA HIS A 91 -9.75 16.97 -28.51
C HIS A 91 -9.65 17.31 -29.98
N VAL A 92 -10.74 17.20 -30.75
CA VAL A 92 -10.69 17.33 -32.22
C VAL A 92 -11.44 18.57 -32.72
N LEU A 93 -12.65 18.82 -32.20
CA LEU A 93 -13.50 19.91 -32.67
C LEU A 93 -13.61 21.02 -31.62
N PRO A 94 -12.91 22.16 -31.81
CA PRO A 94 -12.99 23.28 -30.89
C PRO A 94 -14.37 23.93 -30.90
N ALA A 95 -14.80 24.40 -29.72
CA ALA A 95 -15.97 25.26 -29.57
C ALA A 95 -15.70 26.68 -30.11
N VAL A 96 -14.45 27.13 -29.95
CA VAL A 96 -13.93 28.42 -30.41
C VAL A 96 -12.62 28.20 -31.15
N VAL A 97 -12.43 28.84 -32.29
CA VAL A 97 -11.14 28.97 -32.97
C VAL A 97 -10.73 30.43 -32.97
N VAL A 98 -9.53 30.70 -32.47
CA VAL A 98 -8.95 32.03 -32.30
C VAL A 98 -7.78 32.17 -33.28
N LEU A 99 -7.91 33.09 -34.23
CA LEU A 99 -6.84 33.46 -35.14
C LEU A 99 -6.02 34.59 -34.52
N PHE A 100 -4.72 34.35 -34.31
CA PHE A 100 -3.76 35.37 -33.95
C PHE A 100 -3.12 35.94 -35.21
N GLN A 101 -3.01 37.26 -35.28
CA GLN A 101 -2.36 37.94 -36.40
C GLN A 101 -1.45 39.08 -35.90
N ASP A 102 -0.21 39.09 -36.37
CA ASP A 102 0.74 40.18 -36.16
C ASP A 102 0.36 41.42 -36.98
N MET A 103 -0.35 42.37 -36.34
CA MET A 103 -0.78 43.63 -36.96
C MET A 103 -0.59 44.80 -36.02
N GLU A 104 0.41 45.62 -36.31
CA GLU A 104 0.64 46.87 -35.61
C GLU A 104 -0.33 47.96 -36.08
N ARG A 105 -0.61 48.91 -35.19
CA ARG A 105 -1.61 49.95 -35.46
C ARG A 105 -1.25 50.88 -36.61
N ASN A 106 0.05 51.17 -36.76
CA ASN A 106 0.59 52.08 -37.77
C ASN A 106 1.38 51.34 -38.86
N ASP A 107 0.98 50.11 -39.17
CA ASP A 107 1.66 49.30 -40.19
C ASP A 107 1.51 49.91 -41.59
N PRO A 108 2.62 50.19 -42.33
CA PRO A 108 2.55 50.71 -43.70
C PRO A 108 1.90 49.73 -44.67
N GLN A 109 1.90 48.43 -44.36
CA GLN A 109 1.30 47.36 -45.18
C GLN A 109 -0.07 46.92 -44.66
N TRP A 110 -0.79 47.80 -43.94
CA TRP A 110 -2.09 47.48 -43.33
C TRP A 110 -3.08 46.82 -44.31
N SER A 111 -3.23 47.39 -45.51
CA SER A 111 -4.19 46.90 -46.50
C SER A 111 -3.86 45.48 -46.99
N GLU A 112 -2.58 45.15 -47.17
CA GLU A 112 -2.15 43.80 -47.58
C GLU A 112 -2.39 42.78 -46.46
N LYS A 113 -1.99 43.11 -45.22
CA LYS A 113 -2.23 42.26 -44.06
C LYS A 113 -3.72 42.07 -43.77
N GLN A 114 -4.55 43.08 -44.02
CA GLN A 114 -6.01 42.99 -43.94
C GLN A 114 -6.56 41.96 -44.93
N VAL A 115 -6.10 41.97 -46.19
CA VAL A 115 -6.51 40.99 -47.21
C VAL A 115 -6.07 39.57 -46.83
N GLN A 116 -4.84 39.40 -46.35
CA GLN A 116 -4.32 38.11 -45.90
C GLN A 116 -5.12 37.56 -44.71
N CYS A 117 -5.40 38.40 -43.71
CA CYS A 117 -6.21 38.04 -42.55
C CYS A 117 -7.65 37.68 -42.93
N ALA A 118 -8.27 38.44 -43.85
CA ALA A 118 -9.60 38.13 -44.37
C ALA A 118 -9.63 36.78 -45.11
N SER A 119 -8.62 36.47 -45.93
CA SER A 119 -8.49 35.20 -46.63
C SER A 119 -8.31 34.01 -45.67
N ALA A 120 -7.45 34.16 -44.65
CA ALA A 120 -7.25 33.15 -43.62
C ALA A 120 -8.55 32.89 -42.83
N MET A 121 -9.26 33.95 -42.44
CA MET A 121 -10.54 33.84 -41.74
C MET A 121 -11.61 33.17 -42.62
N GLN A 122 -11.67 33.50 -43.91
CA GLN A 122 -12.62 32.88 -44.84
C GLN A 122 -12.33 31.39 -45.04
N SER A 123 -11.05 31.00 -45.10
CA SER A 123 -10.65 29.60 -45.17
C SER A 123 -11.11 28.81 -43.93
N LEU A 124 -10.97 29.40 -42.74
CA LEU A 124 -11.47 28.81 -41.49
C LEU A 124 -12.99 28.69 -41.47
N LYS A 125 -13.72 29.70 -41.96
CA LYS A 125 -15.20 29.64 -42.09
C LYS A 125 -15.65 28.50 -42.99
N SER A 126 -15.03 28.34 -44.15
CA SER A 126 -15.34 27.26 -45.08
C SER A 126 -15.04 25.89 -44.46
N ALA A 127 -13.91 25.73 -43.79
CA ALA A 127 -13.54 24.46 -43.16
C ALA A 127 -14.45 24.08 -41.97
N LEU A 128 -15.05 25.06 -41.29
CA LEU A 128 -15.94 24.87 -40.13
C LEU A 128 -17.43 25.02 -40.46
N GLN A 129 -17.78 24.99 -41.75
CA GLN A 129 -19.16 25.14 -42.21
C GLN A 129 -20.09 24.14 -41.49
N GLU A 130 -21.29 24.61 -41.13
CA GLU A 130 -22.33 23.87 -40.39
C GLU A 130 -21.99 23.39 -38.96
N ARG A 131 -20.76 23.60 -38.47
CA ARG A 131 -20.39 23.21 -37.09
C ARG A 131 -20.84 24.20 -36.04
N ASN A 132 -21.07 25.46 -36.42
CA ASN A 132 -21.37 26.60 -35.56
C ASN A 132 -20.24 26.93 -34.55
N THR A 133 -19.02 26.45 -34.80
CA THR A 133 -17.82 26.85 -34.04
C THR A 133 -17.68 28.37 -34.10
N ARG A 134 -17.38 28.99 -32.96
CA ARG A 134 -17.19 30.45 -32.88
C ARG A 134 -15.81 30.80 -33.42
N LEU A 135 -15.73 31.88 -34.19
CA LEU A 135 -14.48 32.41 -34.72
C LEU A 135 -14.19 33.76 -34.07
N CYS A 136 -12.93 33.93 -33.68
CA CYS A 136 -12.43 35.09 -32.96
C CYS A 136 -11.09 35.52 -33.57
N LEU A 137 -10.82 36.82 -33.61
CA LEU A 137 -9.58 37.41 -34.09
C LEU A 137 -8.87 38.14 -32.96
N VAL A 138 -7.59 37.84 -32.76
CA VAL A 138 -6.72 38.52 -31.79
C VAL A 138 -5.56 39.17 -32.52
N LEU A 139 -5.45 40.49 -32.40
CA LEU A 139 -4.34 41.25 -32.96
C LEU A 139 -3.20 41.32 -31.95
N LEU A 140 -2.00 40.96 -32.39
CA LEU A 140 -0.78 41.08 -31.60
C LEU A 140 -0.15 42.45 -31.85
N GLN A 141 0.04 43.22 -30.77
CA GLN A 141 0.58 44.58 -30.82
C GLN A 141 1.68 44.76 -29.77
N LYS A 142 2.69 45.59 -30.06
CA LYS A 142 3.76 45.90 -29.10
C LYS A 142 3.35 46.94 -28.05
N SER A 143 2.45 47.84 -28.40
CA SER A 143 1.99 48.92 -27.51
C SER A 143 0.67 48.58 -26.81
N SER A 144 0.51 49.05 -25.57
CA SER A 144 -0.78 48.95 -24.86
C SER A 144 -1.88 49.68 -25.63
N PRO A 145 -3.11 49.13 -25.69
CA PRO A 145 -4.22 49.81 -26.34
C PRO A 145 -4.53 51.11 -25.60
N LEU A 146 -4.69 52.22 -26.34
CA LEU A 146 -5.16 53.49 -25.80
C LEU A 146 -6.63 53.39 -25.33
N PRO A 147 -7.06 54.24 -24.38
CA PRO A 147 -8.45 54.32 -23.94
C PRO A 147 -9.46 54.45 -25.11
N PRO A 148 -10.68 53.91 -24.96
CA PRO A 148 -11.72 54.05 -25.98
C PRO A 148 -12.01 55.53 -26.27
N GLY A 149 -11.84 55.95 -27.53
CA GLY A 149 -12.14 57.32 -27.98
C GLY A 149 -10.94 58.22 -28.21
N GLU A 150 -9.75 57.86 -27.74
CA GLU A 150 -8.52 58.65 -27.98
C GLU A 150 -7.88 58.39 -29.35
N ASP A 151 -8.37 57.38 -30.09
CA ASP A 151 -7.88 57.11 -31.43
C ASP A 151 -8.94 56.64 -32.43
N LEU A 152 -9.41 57.59 -33.24
CA LEU A 152 -10.39 57.34 -34.29
C LEU A 152 -9.86 56.41 -35.39
N LEU A 153 -8.59 56.55 -35.80
CA LEU A 153 -7.99 55.75 -36.87
C LEU A 153 -7.91 54.26 -36.49
N ALA A 154 -7.60 53.97 -35.23
CA ALA A 154 -7.62 52.61 -34.68
C ALA A 154 -9.01 51.99 -34.78
N SER A 155 -10.04 52.77 -34.44
CA SER A 155 -11.44 52.34 -34.42
C SER A 155 -11.95 52.06 -35.83
N GLU A 156 -11.66 52.95 -36.78
CA GLU A 156 -12.00 52.78 -38.19
C GLU A 156 -11.31 51.55 -38.81
N ARG A 157 -10.02 51.36 -38.51
CA ARG A 157 -9.25 50.19 -38.97
C ARG A 157 -9.78 48.88 -38.40
N ALA A 158 -10.12 48.85 -37.11
CA ALA A 158 -10.75 47.69 -36.48
C ALA A 158 -12.13 47.37 -37.11
N ALA A 159 -12.96 48.39 -37.36
CA ALA A 159 -14.26 48.23 -38.01
C ALA A 159 -14.12 47.74 -39.47
N SER A 160 -13.17 48.28 -40.23
CA SER A 160 -12.84 47.84 -41.59
C SER A 160 -12.34 46.39 -41.61
N LEU A 161 -11.46 46.01 -40.68
CA LEU A 161 -10.93 44.65 -40.58
C LEU A 161 -12.03 43.65 -40.21
N THR A 162 -12.88 43.96 -39.23
CA THR A 162 -13.98 43.07 -38.82
C THR A 162 -15.01 42.87 -39.94
N THR A 163 -15.30 43.93 -40.70
CA THR A 163 -16.14 43.86 -41.90
C THR A 163 -15.50 42.97 -42.97
N ALA A 164 -14.22 43.17 -43.28
CA ALA A 164 -13.49 42.35 -44.26
C ALA A 164 -13.40 40.87 -43.85
N CYS A 165 -13.18 40.59 -42.56
CA CYS A 165 -13.18 39.25 -42.01
C CYS A 165 -14.60 38.67 -41.78
N GLY A 166 -15.66 39.46 -41.97
CA GLY A 166 -17.06 39.10 -41.71
C GLY A 166 -17.31 38.57 -40.29
N ILE A 167 -16.69 39.19 -39.28
CA ILE A 167 -16.87 38.86 -37.86
C ILE A 167 -17.48 40.05 -37.11
N ASN A 168 -18.14 39.79 -35.98
CA ASN A 168 -18.68 40.87 -35.14
C ASN A 168 -17.53 41.61 -34.43
N ASN A 169 -17.62 42.93 -34.26
CA ASN A 169 -16.61 43.73 -33.56
C ASN A 169 -16.33 43.23 -32.12
N LYS A 170 -17.30 42.59 -31.45
CA LYS A 170 -17.11 41.94 -30.14
C LYS A 170 -16.22 40.68 -30.16
N MET A 171 -15.90 40.17 -31.35
CA MET A 171 -15.05 39.00 -31.58
C MET A 171 -13.63 39.40 -32.00
N LEU A 172 -13.33 40.70 -32.01
CA LEU A 172 -12.00 41.24 -32.20
C LEU A 172 -11.42 41.62 -30.84
N PHE A 173 -10.22 41.13 -30.55
CA PHE A 173 -9.49 41.48 -29.35
C PHE A 173 -8.07 41.94 -29.69
N ILE A 174 -7.49 42.72 -28.80
CA ILE A 174 -6.11 43.19 -28.90
C ILE A 174 -5.32 42.59 -27.75
N LEU A 175 -4.21 41.93 -28.07
CA LEU A 175 -3.28 41.37 -27.10
C LEU A 175 -1.95 42.13 -27.19
N PRO A 176 -1.68 43.07 -26.27
CA PRO A 176 -0.40 43.76 -26.22
C PRO A 176 0.68 42.86 -25.64
N HIS A 177 1.86 42.83 -26.27
CA HIS A 177 3.05 42.18 -25.74
C HIS A 177 3.81 43.16 -24.81
N SER A 178 3.35 43.23 -23.57
CA SER A 178 3.95 44.01 -22.48
C SER A 178 4.31 43.12 -21.29
N GLU A 179 4.93 43.69 -20.26
CA GLU A 179 5.22 42.98 -19.00
C GLU A 179 3.96 42.39 -18.33
N HIS A 180 2.77 42.92 -18.65
CA HIS A 180 1.48 42.47 -18.12
C HIS A 180 0.74 41.44 -18.99
N LEU A 181 1.41 40.78 -19.95
CA LEU A 181 0.82 39.79 -20.88
C LEU A 181 -0.15 38.80 -20.19
N MET A 182 0.19 38.36 -18.98
CA MET A 182 -0.62 37.43 -18.20
C MET A 182 -2.02 37.98 -17.88
N GLY A 183 -2.14 39.25 -17.48
CA GLY A 183 -3.44 39.87 -17.16
C GLY A 183 -4.34 40.01 -18.38
N TYR A 184 -3.77 40.32 -19.55
CA TYR A 184 -4.50 40.32 -20.82
C TYR A 184 -4.93 38.91 -21.23
N THR A 185 -4.05 37.93 -21.05
CA THR A 185 -4.34 36.51 -21.31
C THR A 185 -5.54 36.05 -20.50
N LEU A 186 -5.59 36.32 -19.19
CA LEU A 186 -6.72 35.95 -18.32
C LEU A 186 -8.06 36.57 -18.77
N ARG A 187 -8.05 37.82 -19.24
CA ARG A 187 -9.26 38.46 -19.80
C ARG A 187 -9.71 37.79 -21.10
N LEU A 188 -8.76 37.43 -21.97
CA LEU A 188 -9.07 36.67 -23.19
C LEU A 188 -9.61 35.28 -22.86
N GLU A 189 -9.02 34.58 -21.89
CA GLU A 189 -9.53 33.27 -21.43
C GLU A 189 -11.00 33.36 -21.00
N SER A 190 -11.38 34.39 -20.22
CA SER A 190 -12.77 34.62 -19.83
C SER A 190 -13.68 34.87 -21.04
N ALA A 191 -13.26 35.74 -21.97
CA ALA A 191 -14.04 36.04 -23.17
C ALA A 191 -14.22 34.79 -24.06
N PHE A 192 -13.17 33.97 -24.17
CA PHE A 192 -13.25 32.74 -24.96
C PHE A 192 -14.10 31.68 -24.28
N LEU A 193 -14.06 31.59 -22.95
CA LEU A 193 -14.96 30.71 -22.19
C LEU A 193 -16.42 31.10 -22.45
N ASP A 194 -16.78 32.38 -22.41
CA ASP A 194 -18.16 32.83 -22.68
C ASP A 194 -18.64 32.45 -24.09
N MET A 195 -17.77 32.60 -25.10
CA MET A 195 -18.05 32.15 -26.46
C MET A 195 -18.26 30.64 -26.53
N ALA A 196 -17.44 29.87 -25.82
CA ALA A 196 -17.56 28.42 -25.76
C ALA A 196 -18.86 28.00 -25.03
N GLN A 197 -19.23 28.67 -23.95
CA GLN A 197 -20.49 28.45 -23.22
C GLN A 197 -21.70 28.65 -24.14
N SER A 198 -21.70 29.72 -24.94
CA SER A 198 -22.73 29.98 -25.95
C SER A 198 -22.81 28.85 -26.99
N TYR A 199 -21.66 28.38 -27.48
CA TYR A 199 -21.60 27.26 -28.43
C TYR A 199 -22.24 25.99 -27.86
N TYR A 200 -21.87 25.60 -26.64
CA TYR A 200 -22.39 24.41 -26.00
C TYR A 200 -23.87 24.56 -25.62
N ALA A 201 -24.35 25.75 -25.25
CA ALA A 201 -25.77 26.00 -25.04
C ALA A 201 -26.60 25.77 -26.31
N LEU A 202 -26.12 26.26 -27.47
CA LEU A 202 -26.75 26.00 -28.77
C LEU A 202 -26.68 24.52 -29.15
N MET A 203 -25.56 23.86 -28.87
CA MET A 203 -25.41 22.42 -29.06
C MET A 203 -26.44 21.64 -28.24
N SER A 204 -26.64 21.96 -26.95
CA SER A 204 -27.67 21.34 -26.12
C SER A 204 -29.08 21.57 -26.68
N LYS A 205 -29.39 22.76 -27.19
CA LYS A 205 -30.70 23.03 -27.83
C LYS A 205 -30.92 22.12 -29.05
N ARG A 206 -29.92 21.95 -29.91
CA ARG A 206 -29.99 21.03 -31.07
C ARG A 206 -30.18 19.57 -30.67
N VAL A 207 -29.43 19.11 -29.66
CA VAL A 207 -29.54 17.73 -29.16
C VAL A 207 -30.91 17.48 -28.54
N ARG A 208 -31.50 18.45 -27.82
CA ARG A 208 -32.88 18.37 -27.32
C ARG A 208 -33.90 18.30 -28.45
N ALA A 209 -33.81 19.18 -29.45
CA ALA A 209 -34.73 19.15 -30.59
C ALA A 209 -34.75 17.79 -31.31
N HIS A 210 -33.58 17.16 -31.48
CA HIS A 210 -33.52 15.80 -32.04
C HIS A 210 -34.10 14.74 -31.12
N ARG A 211 -33.92 14.86 -29.80
CA ARG A 211 -34.52 13.93 -28.82
C ARG A 211 -36.04 14.01 -28.86
N ASP A 212 -36.60 15.21 -28.99
CA ASP A 212 -38.05 15.44 -28.93
C ASP A 212 -38.77 14.89 -30.20
N GLN A 213 -38.02 14.63 -31.27
CA GLN A 213 -38.50 13.93 -32.47
C GLN A 213 -38.54 12.39 -32.32
N LEU A 214 -38.07 11.83 -31.20
CA LEU A 214 -37.93 10.38 -31.02
C LEU A 214 -39.18 9.75 -30.37
N THR A 215 -39.71 8.73 -31.04
CA THR A 215 -40.79 7.88 -30.50
C THR A 215 -40.28 6.81 -29.52
N VAL A 216 -41.18 6.02 -28.93
CA VAL A 216 -40.84 4.89 -28.03
C VAL A 216 -39.95 3.85 -28.72
N ALA A 217 -40.06 3.67 -30.03
CA ALA A 217 -39.21 2.76 -30.81
C ALA A 217 -37.70 3.11 -30.78
N HIS A 218 -37.34 4.29 -30.28
CA HIS A 218 -35.99 4.85 -30.34
C HIS A 218 -35.29 4.92 -28.98
N THR A 219 -35.56 4.00 -28.05
CA THR A 219 -35.01 3.99 -26.68
C THR A 219 -33.49 4.17 -26.63
N SER A 220 -32.72 3.44 -27.44
CA SER A 220 -31.25 3.57 -27.53
C SER A 220 -30.79 4.97 -27.94
N LEU A 221 -31.56 5.66 -28.79
CA LEU A 221 -31.28 7.05 -29.15
C LEU A 221 -31.66 8.01 -28.03
N LYS A 222 -32.75 7.78 -27.29
CA LYS A 222 -33.10 8.61 -26.14
C LYS A 222 -31.99 8.59 -25.10
N ILE A 223 -31.47 7.40 -24.75
CA ILE A 223 -30.34 7.23 -23.83
C ILE A 223 -29.10 7.98 -24.35
N ARG A 224 -28.77 7.82 -25.64
CA ARG A 224 -27.65 8.53 -26.28
C ARG A 224 -27.80 10.05 -26.16
N HIS A 225 -28.96 10.60 -26.50
CA HIS A 225 -29.17 12.06 -26.46
C HIS A 225 -29.12 12.58 -25.03
N GLN A 226 -29.69 11.86 -24.06
CA GLN A 226 -29.60 12.23 -22.64
C GLN A 226 -28.16 12.20 -22.14
N PHE A 227 -27.37 11.17 -22.47
CA PHE A 227 -25.94 11.13 -22.16
C PHE A 227 -25.19 12.34 -22.74
N LYS A 228 -25.46 12.69 -24.01
CA LYS A 228 -24.85 13.86 -24.65
C LYS A 228 -25.22 15.16 -23.94
N LEU A 229 -26.48 15.33 -23.55
CA LEU A 229 -26.93 16.51 -22.81
C LEU A 229 -26.24 16.61 -21.44
N GLY A 230 -26.09 15.49 -20.73
CA GLY A 230 -25.33 15.41 -19.50
C GLY A 230 -23.86 15.81 -19.70
N PHE A 231 -23.22 15.28 -20.73
CA PHE A 231 -21.82 15.56 -21.04
C PHE A 231 -21.58 17.01 -21.45
N ILE A 232 -22.48 17.59 -22.24
CA ILE A 232 -22.43 19.01 -22.61
C ILE A 232 -22.65 19.90 -21.38
N ALA A 233 -23.54 19.51 -20.45
CA ALA A 233 -23.73 20.24 -19.21
C ALA A 233 -22.47 20.19 -18.32
N GLU A 234 -21.77 19.06 -18.24
CA GLU A 234 -20.46 18.98 -17.57
C GLU A 234 -19.43 19.92 -18.19
N ILE A 235 -19.31 19.97 -19.53
CA ILE A 235 -18.39 20.91 -20.22
C ILE A 235 -18.70 22.35 -19.84
N ARG A 236 -19.99 22.67 -19.66
CA ARG A 236 -20.46 23.99 -19.27
C ARG A 236 -20.32 24.27 -17.77
N GLN A 237 -19.85 23.29 -16.98
CA GLN A 237 -19.80 23.31 -15.52
C GLN A 237 -21.17 23.41 -14.82
N ASP A 238 -22.25 23.04 -15.52
CA ASP A 238 -23.60 22.92 -14.95
C ASP A 238 -23.82 21.48 -14.45
N PHE A 239 -23.20 21.16 -13.31
CA PHE A 239 -23.18 19.81 -12.76
C PHE A 239 -24.57 19.31 -12.33
N SER A 240 -25.44 20.19 -11.85
CA SER A 240 -26.81 19.83 -11.45
C SER A 240 -27.67 19.42 -12.64
N THR A 241 -27.59 20.15 -13.76
CA THR A 241 -28.26 19.74 -15.00
C THR A 241 -27.65 18.48 -15.59
N GLY A 242 -26.32 18.35 -15.50
CA GLY A 242 -25.59 17.13 -15.88
C GLY A 242 -26.12 15.89 -15.16
N LEU A 243 -26.22 15.98 -13.82
CA LEU A 243 -26.73 14.92 -12.97
C LEU A 243 -28.16 14.51 -13.39
N LYS A 244 -29.06 15.47 -13.59
CA LYS A 244 -30.45 15.19 -14.04
C LYS A 244 -30.50 14.41 -15.35
N HIS A 245 -29.72 14.82 -16.35
CA HIS A 245 -29.71 14.14 -17.65
C HIS A 245 -29.12 12.73 -17.57
N TYR A 246 -28.07 12.52 -16.78
CA TYR A 246 -27.53 11.18 -16.56
C TYR A 246 -28.49 10.28 -15.79
N THR A 247 -29.21 10.80 -14.79
CA THR A 247 -30.24 10.03 -14.07
C THR A 247 -31.37 9.62 -15.00
N GLN A 248 -31.83 10.51 -15.87
CA GLN A 248 -32.84 10.19 -16.89
C GLN A 248 -32.32 9.15 -17.90
N ALA A 249 -31.07 9.28 -18.36
CA ALA A 249 -30.47 8.30 -19.26
C ALA A 249 -30.40 6.90 -18.62
N TYR A 250 -30.05 6.84 -17.33
CA TYR A 250 -29.99 5.60 -16.58
C TYR A 250 -31.39 5.01 -16.38
N GLY A 251 -32.39 5.81 -16.01
CA GLY A 251 -33.78 5.36 -15.91
C GLY A 251 -34.31 4.77 -17.22
N THR A 252 -34.09 5.44 -18.36
CA THR A 252 -34.49 4.90 -19.67
C THR A 252 -33.70 3.65 -20.08
N LEU A 253 -32.46 3.50 -19.63
CA LEU A 253 -31.68 2.28 -19.87
C LEU A 253 -32.31 1.06 -19.18
N GLU A 254 -32.96 1.25 -18.04
CA GLU A 254 -33.61 0.18 -17.28
C GLU A 254 -34.88 -0.37 -17.95
N GLU A 255 -35.47 0.40 -18.86
CA GLU A 255 -36.61 -0.06 -19.67
C GLU A 255 -36.19 -1.13 -20.70
N ILE A 256 -34.90 -1.25 -21.00
CA ILE A 256 -34.39 -2.23 -21.96
C ILE A 256 -34.25 -3.60 -21.27
N ARG A 257 -34.96 -4.61 -21.80
CA ARG A 257 -34.79 -6.00 -21.38
C ARG A 257 -33.37 -6.49 -21.67
N ILE A 258 -32.69 -6.99 -20.62
CA ILE A 258 -31.36 -7.57 -20.73
C ILE A 258 -31.48 -9.03 -21.22
N THR A 259 -30.76 -9.33 -22.30
CA THR A 259 -30.54 -10.66 -22.89
C THR A 259 -29.03 -10.91 -22.97
N ASP A 260 -28.59 -12.15 -23.16
CA ASP A 260 -27.15 -12.44 -23.23
C ASP A 260 -26.44 -11.67 -24.35
N THR A 261 -27.13 -11.47 -25.48
CA THR A 261 -26.64 -10.72 -26.65
C THR A 261 -26.41 -9.23 -26.40
N ASN A 262 -27.25 -8.57 -25.59
CA ASN A 262 -27.15 -7.13 -25.33
C ASN A 262 -26.58 -6.79 -23.93
N CYS A 263 -26.35 -7.81 -23.08
CA CYS A 263 -25.92 -7.65 -21.70
C CYS A 263 -24.63 -6.83 -21.59
N LEU A 264 -23.65 -7.11 -22.46
CA LEU A 264 -22.37 -6.39 -22.47
C LEU A 264 -22.56 -4.89 -22.77
N GLU A 265 -23.35 -4.57 -23.79
CA GLU A 265 -23.65 -3.18 -24.14
C GLU A 265 -24.34 -2.47 -22.98
N ILE A 266 -25.42 -3.04 -22.46
CA ILE A 266 -26.21 -2.43 -21.38
C ILE A 266 -25.34 -2.22 -20.15
N LYS A 267 -24.55 -3.21 -19.73
CA LYS A 267 -23.63 -3.09 -18.58
C LYS A 267 -22.54 -2.04 -18.81
N THR A 268 -21.98 -1.97 -20.02
CA THR A 268 -20.96 -0.97 -20.36
C THR A 268 -21.53 0.44 -20.22
N ILE A 269 -22.71 0.69 -20.81
CA ILE A 269 -23.36 2.00 -20.74
C ILE A 269 -23.85 2.31 -19.31
N ALA A 270 -24.40 1.33 -18.59
CA ALA A 270 -24.81 1.48 -17.20
C ALA A 270 -23.62 1.85 -16.31
N GLY A 271 -22.47 1.21 -16.50
CA GLY A 271 -21.23 1.53 -15.79
C GLY A 271 -20.74 2.94 -16.10
N PHE A 272 -20.84 3.40 -17.35
CA PHE A 272 -20.46 4.77 -17.72
C PHE A 272 -21.36 5.82 -17.06
N LEU A 273 -22.67 5.58 -17.08
CA LEU A 273 -23.65 6.45 -16.43
C LEU A 273 -23.45 6.46 -14.91
N ASN A 274 -23.28 5.31 -14.29
CA ASN A 274 -23.02 5.19 -12.86
C ASN A 274 -21.74 5.95 -12.45
N TYR A 275 -20.64 5.78 -13.19
CA TYR A 275 -19.41 6.53 -12.97
C TYR A 275 -19.65 8.04 -13.00
N LYS A 276 -20.34 8.54 -14.02
CA LYS A 276 -20.67 9.98 -14.15
C LYS A 276 -21.56 10.47 -13.02
N LEU A 277 -22.58 9.69 -12.64
CA LEU A 277 -23.49 10.02 -11.55
C LEU A 277 -22.77 10.12 -10.21
N CYS A 278 -22.00 9.09 -9.82
CA CYS A 278 -21.22 9.10 -8.59
C CYS A 278 -20.22 10.27 -8.57
N ARG A 279 -19.51 10.52 -9.68
CA ARG A 279 -18.58 11.65 -9.78
C ARG A 279 -19.25 13.00 -9.56
N LEU A 280 -20.41 13.23 -10.18
CA LEU A 280 -21.17 14.47 -10.02
C LEU A 280 -21.75 14.61 -8.62
N MET A 281 -22.26 13.54 -8.02
CA MET A 281 -22.72 13.55 -6.62
C MET A 281 -21.58 13.93 -5.66
N PHE A 282 -20.37 13.38 -5.85
CA PHE A 282 -19.21 13.81 -5.06
C PHE A 282 -18.85 15.28 -5.29
N LYS A 283 -18.87 15.78 -6.54
CA LYS A 283 -18.63 17.20 -6.84
C LYS A 283 -19.68 18.12 -6.20
N LEU A 284 -20.94 17.68 -6.14
CA LEU A 284 -22.04 18.37 -5.48
C LEU A 284 -22.08 18.16 -3.96
N LYS A 285 -21.03 17.58 -3.37
CA LYS A 285 -20.89 17.31 -1.92
C LYS A 285 -22.01 16.41 -1.35
N GLN A 286 -22.47 15.44 -2.14
CA GLN A 286 -23.48 14.44 -1.79
C GLN A 286 -22.88 13.01 -1.70
N PRO A 287 -21.98 12.74 -0.74
CA PRO A 287 -21.27 11.46 -0.66
C PRO A 287 -22.19 10.27 -0.31
N ARG A 288 -23.20 10.48 0.53
CA ARG A 288 -24.14 9.43 0.95
C ARG A 288 -24.98 8.94 -0.22
N ASP A 289 -25.47 9.88 -1.02
CA ASP A 289 -26.22 9.58 -2.24
C ASP A 289 -25.35 8.83 -3.24
N ALA A 290 -24.08 9.24 -3.41
CA ALA A 290 -23.14 8.53 -4.28
C ALA A 290 -22.91 7.07 -3.87
N ILE A 291 -22.72 6.83 -2.56
CA ILE A 291 -22.52 5.48 -1.99
C ILE A 291 -23.78 4.63 -2.15
N ASN A 292 -24.95 5.17 -1.83
CA ASN A 292 -26.22 4.45 -1.94
C ASN A 292 -26.55 4.12 -3.41
N TYR A 293 -26.31 5.08 -4.30
CA TYR A 293 -26.51 4.89 -5.74
C TYR A 293 -25.60 3.81 -6.29
N PHE A 294 -24.30 3.84 -5.95
CA PHE A 294 -23.34 2.80 -6.34
C PHE A 294 -23.76 1.41 -5.84
N THR A 295 -24.18 1.31 -4.58
CA THR A 295 -24.61 0.04 -3.99
C THR A 295 -25.83 -0.51 -4.73
N THR A 296 -26.82 0.33 -5.01
CA THR A 296 -28.02 -0.04 -5.78
C THR A 296 -27.66 -0.48 -7.21
N HIS A 297 -26.73 0.23 -7.85
CA HIS A 297 -26.22 -0.13 -9.17
C HIS A 297 -25.59 -1.53 -9.20
N ILE A 298 -24.70 -1.84 -8.25
CA ILE A 298 -24.07 -3.16 -8.17
C ILE A 298 -25.11 -4.25 -7.91
N GLU A 299 -26.05 -4.04 -6.99
CA GLU A 299 -27.11 -5.01 -6.69
C GLU A 299 -28.00 -5.33 -7.90
N LYS A 300 -28.26 -4.35 -8.77
CA LYS A 300 -29.03 -4.55 -10.00
C LYS A 300 -28.30 -5.40 -11.05
N TYR A 301 -26.97 -5.25 -11.16
CA TYR A 301 -26.19 -5.88 -12.22
C TYR A 301 -25.38 -7.11 -11.79
N LYS A 302 -25.20 -7.38 -10.48
CA LYS A 302 -24.39 -8.52 -9.98
C LYS A 302 -24.84 -9.90 -10.48
N ASN A 303 -26.12 -10.04 -10.81
CA ASN A 303 -26.68 -11.29 -11.33
C ASN A 303 -26.88 -11.26 -12.87
N ARG A 304 -26.47 -10.19 -13.54
CA ARG A 304 -26.55 -10.04 -15.00
C ARG A 304 -25.21 -10.45 -15.62
N ILE A 305 -25.02 -11.77 -15.73
CA ILE A 305 -23.76 -12.36 -16.16
C ILE A 305 -23.55 -12.14 -17.67
N GLY A 306 -24.59 -12.41 -18.47
CA GLY A 306 -24.46 -12.54 -19.93
C GLY A 306 -24.07 -13.97 -20.29
N PHE A 307 -23.35 -14.15 -21.40
CA PHE A 307 -22.90 -15.48 -21.85
C PHE A 307 -22.12 -16.23 -20.78
N LYS A 308 -22.49 -17.49 -20.55
CA LYS A 308 -21.88 -18.38 -19.54
C LYS A 308 -20.39 -18.64 -19.78
N ASP A 309 -19.97 -18.68 -21.04
CA ASP A 309 -18.57 -18.89 -21.40
C ASP A 309 -17.66 -17.70 -21.03
N LEU A 310 -18.25 -16.55 -20.71
CA LEU A 310 -17.58 -15.28 -20.48
C LEU A 310 -17.82 -14.74 -19.05
N ILE A 311 -18.05 -15.61 -18.07
CA ILE A 311 -18.24 -15.21 -16.66
C ILE A 311 -17.06 -14.36 -16.14
N PHE A 312 -15.83 -14.63 -16.58
CA PHE A 312 -14.66 -13.84 -16.20
C PHE A 312 -14.80 -12.36 -16.63
N GLU A 313 -15.43 -12.06 -17.77
CA GLU A 313 -15.70 -10.68 -18.21
C GLU A 313 -16.73 -10.00 -17.30
N HIS A 314 -17.71 -10.75 -16.79
CA HIS A 314 -18.64 -10.22 -15.81
C HIS A 314 -17.92 -9.80 -14.52
N TYR A 315 -17.01 -10.63 -14.01
CA TYR A 315 -16.21 -10.29 -12.83
C TYR A 315 -15.20 -9.17 -13.08
N ALA A 316 -14.62 -9.10 -14.28
CA ALA A 316 -13.78 -7.99 -14.72
C ALA A 316 -14.54 -6.66 -14.67
N TRP A 317 -15.79 -6.64 -15.17
CA TRP A 317 -16.65 -5.46 -15.10
C TRP A 317 -16.96 -5.07 -13.65
N LEU A 318 -17.32 -6.03 -12.78
CA LEU A 318 -17.59 -5.74 -11.36
C LEU A 318 -16.37 -5.19 -10.62
N SER A 319 -15.19 -5.77 -10.85
CA SER A 319 -13.92 -5.28 -10.30
C SER A 319 -13.64 -3.85 -10.75
N THR A 320 -13.86 -3.55 -12.03
CA THR A 320 -13.66 -2.21 -12.59
C THR A 320 -14.65 -1.20 -11.99
N GLN A 321 -15.92 -1.55 -11.80
CA GLN A 321 -16.89 -0.65 -11.16
C GLN A 321 -16.46 -0.28 -9.73
N HIS A 322 -16.00 -1.25 -8.93
CA HIS A 322 -15.56 -1.00 -7.56
C HIS A 322 -14.27 -0.18 -7.49
N SER A 323 -13.27 -0.49 -8.31
CA SER A 323 -12.00 0.26 -8.33
C SER A 323 -12.20 1.70 -8.79
N MET A 324 -13.01 1.93 -9.83
CA MET A 324 -13.30 3.29 -10.32
C MET A 324 -14.10 4.11 -9.31
N PHE A 325 -15.04 3.48 -8.59
CA PHE A 325 -15.74 4.15 -7.49
C PHE A 325 -14.80 4.50 -6.34
N ALA A 326 -13.87 3.61 -6.00
CA ALA A 326 -12.83 3.87 -5.01
C ALA A 326 -11.95 5.06 -5.40
N ASP A 327 -11.54 5.16 -6.68
CA ASP A 327 -10.77 6.29 -7.21
C ASP A 327 -11.53 7.61 -7.10
N LEU A 328 -12.82 7.62 -7.47
CA LEU A 328 -13.69 8.80 -7.32
C LEU A 328 -13.82 9.22 -5.86
N PHE A 329 -13.96 8.26 -4.95
CA PHE A 329 -14.06 8.54 -3.52
C PHE A 329 -12.72 9.11 -2.98
N CYS A 330 -11.59 8.53 -3.37
CA CYS A 330 -10.26 9.08 -3.06
C CYS A 330 -10.11 10.53 -3.57
N GLU A 331 -10.55 10.83 -4.79
CA GLU A 331 -10.52 12.18 -5.35
C GLU A 331 -11.43 13.13 -4.56
N ALA A 332 -12.62 12.69 -4.16
CA ALA A 332 -13.53 13.48 -3.35
C ALA A 332 -12.92 13.86 -1.99
N ILE A 333 -12.23 12.92 -1.33
CA ILE A 333 -11.52 13.17 -0.07
C ILE A 333 -10.39 14.19 -0.27
N LYS A 334 -9.58 14.02 -1.33
CA LYS A 334 -8.54 15.01 -1.69
C LYS A 334 -9.12 16.40 -1.94
N ASN A 335 -10.34 16.49 -2.47
CA ASN A 335 -11.07 17.73 -2.73
C ASN A 335 -11.86 18.26 -1.50
N GLY A 336 -11.58 17.77 -0.29
CA GLY A 336 -12.12 18.33 0.96
C GLY A 336 -13.33 17.60 1.54
N LEU A 337 -13.69 16.42 1.04
CA LEU A 337 -14.69 15.57 1.69
C LEU A 337 -14.11 14.99 3.01
N PRO A 338 -14.84 15.04 4.14
CA PRO A 338 -14.35 14.53 5.41
C PRO A 338 -14.12 13.02 5.33
N ALA A 339 -12.93 12.58 5.76
CA ALA A 339 -12.55 11.19 5.80
C ALA A 339 -13.21 10.49 7.01
N LEU A 340 -14.05 9.47 6.77
CA LEU A 340 -14.66 8.64 7.80
C LEU A 340 -14.10 7.22 7.78
N GLN A 341 -13.79 6.66 8.94
CA GLN A 341 -13.23 5.31 9.05
C GLN A 341 -14.18 4.22 8.53
N THR A 342 -15.48 4.36 8.77
CA THR A 342 -16.52 3.39 8.34
C THR A 342 -16.89 3.53 6.86
N GLN A 343 -16.56 4.65 6.23
CA GLN A 343 -16.86 4.95 4.83
C GLN A 343 -15.57 5.40 4.15
N ASN A 344 -14.68 4.44 3.91
CA ASN A 344 -13.38 4.67 3.30
C ASN A 344 -13.25 3.97 1.94
N PRO A 345 -12.44 4.51 1.00
CA PRO A 345 -12.24 3.92 -0.33
C PRO A 345 -11.64 2.51 -0.31
N GLY A 346 -10.90 2.15 0.75
CA GLY A 346 -10.23 0.86 0.89
C GLY A 346 -11.18 -0.34 0.81
N ILE A 347 -12.42 -0.17 1.28
CA ILE A 347 -13.47 -1.20 1.21
C ILE A 347 -13.76 -1.57 -0.25
N TYR A 348 -13.83 -0.57 -1.14
CA TYR A 348 -14.14 -0.76 -2.55
C TYR A 348 -12.95 -1.33 -3.32
N TYR A 349 -11.72 -0.90 -3.03
CA TYR A 349 -10.53 -1.57 -3.60
C TYR A 349 -10.44 -3.04 -3.16
N ASN A 350 -10.76 -3.36 -1.91
CA ASN A 350 -10.80 -4.75 -1.46
C ASN A 350 -11.87 -5.55 -2.21
N LYS A 351 -13.07 -5.01 -2.38
CA LYS A 351 -14.11 -5.66 -3.20
C LYS A 351 -13.71 -5.82 -4.66
N ALA A 352 -12.99 -4.85 -5.23
CA ALA A 352 -12.43 -4.98 -6.56
C ALA A 352 -11.44 -6.15 -6.64
N ALA A 353 -10.54 -6.29 -5.67
CA ALA A 353 -9.61 -7.41 -5.58
C ALA A 353 -10.34 -8.76 -5.48
N GLU A 354 -11.37 -8.87 -4.63
CA GLU A 354 -12.21 -10.08 -4.52
C GLU A 354 -12.84 -10.47 -5.87
N PHE A 355 -13.35 -9.51 -6.65
CA PHE A 355 -13.89 -9.80 -7.98
C PHE A 355 -12.81 -10.14 -9.00
N THR A 356 -11.61 -9.57 -8.90
CA THR A 356 -10.48 -9.98 -9.75
C THR A 356 -10.02 -11.41 -9.43
N MET A 357 -10.09 -11.85 -8.17
CA MET A 357 -9.87 -13.26 -7.81
C MET A 357 -10.93 -14.16 -8.46
N LYS A 358 -12.20 -13.79 -8.38
CA LYS A 358 -13.29 -14.53 -9.08
C LYS A 358 -13.13 -14.54 -10.61
N ARG A 359 -12.62 -13.45 -11.20
CA ARG A 359 -12.27 -13.39 -12.64
C ARG A 359 -11.22 -14.45 -12.98
N LYS A 360 -10.15 -14.55 -12.17
CA LYS A 360 -9.10 -15.57 -12.33
C LYS A 360 -9.66 -16.99 -12.23
N GLU A 361 -10.47 -17.26 -11.21
CA GLU A 361 -11.10 -18.58 -11.01
C GLU A 361 -12.04 -18.95 -12.16
N ALA A 362 -12.92 -18.04 -12.58
CA ALA A 362 -13.84 -18.26 -13.69
C ALA A 362 -13.10 -18.51 -15.02
N PHE A 363 -12.00 -17.79 -15.25
CA PHE A 363 -11.16 -18.00 -16.42
C PHE A 363 -10.50 -19.40 -16.42
N LEU A 364 -9.94 -19.82 -15.28
CA LEU A 364 -9.35 -21.15 -15.13
C LEU A 364 -10.39 -22.28 -15.31
N GLN A 365 -11.59 -22.11 -14.75
CA GLN A 365 -12.70 -23.06 -14.92
C GLN A 365 -13.13 -23.17 -16.39
N SER A 366 -13.24 -22.03 -17.09
CA SER A 366 -13.59 -22.01 -18.52
C SER A 366 -12.53 -22.68 -19.41
N SER A 367 -11.26 -22.66 -18.97
CA SER A 367 -10.15 -23.31 -19.67
C SER A 367 -10.13 -24.82 -19.42
N ALA A 368 -10.44 -25.26 -18.19
CA ALA A 368 -10.49 -26.68 -17.83
C ALA A 368 -11.61 -27.45 -18.57
N MET A 369 -12.76 -26.81 -18.83
CA MET A 369 -13.88 -27.42 -19.56
C MET A 369 -13.56 -27.78 -21.02
N LEU A 370 -12.52 -27.18 -21.63
CA LEU A 370 -12.10 -27.50 -23.01
C LEU A 370 -11.10 -28.66 -23.09
N LEU A 371 -10.46 -29.01 -21.97
CA LEU A 371 -9.46 -30.09 -21.88
C LEU A 371 -10.09 -31.46 -21.56
N SER A 372 -11.42 -31.54 -21.40
CA SER A 372 -12.12 -32.81 -21.19
C SER A 372 -12.13 -33.64 -22.50
N PRO A 373 -11.84 -34.96 -22.47
CA PRO A 373 -11.63 -35.78 -23.68
C PRO A 373 -12.87 -36.06 -24.54
N THR A 374 -14.02 -35.43 -24.28
CA THR A 374 -15.33 -35.88 -24.77
C THR A 374 -15.93 -35.07 -25.92
N ASP A 375 -15.30 -33.99 -26.39
CA ASP A 375 -15.81 -33.23 -27.53
C ASP A 375 -14.91 -33.35 -28.79
N PRO A 376 -15.36 -34.09 -29.83
CA PRO A 376 -14.63 -34.25 -31.10
C PRO A 376 -14.72 -33.02 -32.04
N THR A 377 -15.03 -31.83 -31.53
CA THR A 377 -15.22 -30.61 -32.32
C THR A 377 -14.26 -29.49 -31.93
N THR A 378 -13.02 -29.82 -31.59
CA THR A 378 -11.94 -28.82 -31.61
C THR A 378 -11.75 -28.34 -33.05
N PRO A 379 -12.08 -27.08 -33.39
CA PRO A 379 -11.80 -26.57 -34.73
C PRO A 379 -10.29 -26.52 -34.88
N THR A 380 -9.76 -27.35 -35.77
CA THR A 380 -8.34 -27.47 -36.15
C THR A 380 -7.80 -26.26 -36.91
N GLY A 381 -8.29 -25.05 -36.61
CA GLY A 381 -7.77 -23.80 -37.15
C GLY A 381 -7.51 -22.83 -36.02
N MET A 382 -6.25 -22.46 -35.79
CA MET A 382 -5.90 -21.31 -34.94
C MET A 382 -6.63 -20.08 -35.50
N PRO A 383 -7.64 -19.52 -34.80
CA PRO A 383 -8.27 -18.31 -35.27
C PRO A 383 -7.20 -17.21 -35.26
N ASN A 384 -7.08 -16.50 -36.38
CA ASN A 384 -6.16 -15.36 -36.52
C ASN A 384 -6.39 -14.42 -35.32
N ASN A 385 -5.39 -14.25 -34.44
CA ASN A 385 -5.54 -13.63 -33.11
C ASN A 385 -5.68 -12.10 -33.17
N ASN A 386 -6.35 -11.58 -34.19
CA ASN A 386 -6.53 -10.17 -34.43
C ASN A 386 -7.78 -9.67 -33.71
N THR A 387 -7.61 -9.24 -32.45
CA THR A 387 -8.67 -8.65 -31.62
C THR A 387 -9.33 -7.41 -32.25
N MET A 388 -8.70 -6.78 -33.25
CA MET A 388 -9.29 -5.70 -34.04
C MET A 388 -10.55 -6.13 -34.80
N THR A 389 -10.69 -7.43 -35.10
CA THR A 389 -11.90 -7.99 -35.71
C THR A 389 -13.14 -7.84 -34.84
N LEU A 390 -12.99 -7.72 -33.52
CA LEU A 390 -14.10 -7.50 -32.58
C LEU A 390 -14.50 -6.03 -32.45
N TYR A 391 -13.69 -5.11 -32.99
CA TYR A 391 -13.87 -3.67 -32.82
C TYR A 391 -15.13 -3.17 -33.53
N THR A 392 -15.89 -2.31 -32.84
CA THR A 392 -17.04 -1.62 -33.42
C THR A 392 -17.01 -0.13 -33.10
N GLU A 393 -17.74 0.68 -33.87
CA GLU A 393 -17.87 2.11 -33.59
C GLU A 393 -18.68 2.42 -32.30
N TYR A 394 -19.26 1.41 -31.63
CA TYR A 394 -20.06 1.54 -30.42
C TYR A 394 -19.38 0.86 -29.21
N PHE A 395 -19.70 1.34 -28.01
CA PHE A 395 -19.24 0.72 -26.78
C PHE A 395 -20.07 -0.51 -26.42
N GLY A 396 -19.40 -1.56 -25.95
CA GLY A 396 -20.04 -2.81 -25.50
C GLY A 396 -20.71 -3.66 -26.59
N ILE A 397 -20.50 -3.33 -27.87
CA ILE A 397 -20.92 -4.14 -29.01
C ILE A 397 -19.69 -4.77 -29.67
N ARG A 398 -19.80 -6.06 -30.00
CA ARG A 398 -18.81 -6.83 -30.77
C ARG A 398 -19.27 -7.00 -32.21
N ALA A 399 -18.32 -7.05 -33.15
CA ALA A 399 -18.62 -7.28 -34.55
C ALA A 399 -18.94 -8.77 -34.80
N VAL A 400 -20.14 -9.20 -34.42
CA VAL A 400 -20.64 -10.58 -34.58
C VAL A 400 -21.86 -10.57 -35.49
N LYS A 401 -22.01 -11.60 -36.34
CA LYS A 401 -23.26 -11.85 -37.07
C LYS A 401 -24.29 -12.40 -36.07
N THR A 402 -25.18 -11.53 -35.59
CA THR A 402 -26.22 -11.91 -34.62
C THR A 402 -27.10 -13.04 -35.18
N GLY A 403 -27.28 -14.11 -34.38
CA GLY A 403 -28.13 -15.25 -34.75
C GLY A 403 -27.40 -16.44 -35.39
N ASP A 404 -26.07 -16.37 -35.53
CA ASP A 404 -25.24 -17.49 -35.97
C ASP A 404 -24.44 -18.08 -34.79
N PRO A 405 -24.80 -19.27 -34.27
CA PRO A 405 -24.16 -19.87 -33.10
C PRO A 405 -22.67 -20.16 -33.32
N ILE A 406 -22.26 -20.44 -34.56
CA ILE A 406 -20.86 -20.73 -34.91
C ILE A 406 -20.03 -19.45 -34.79
N SER A 407 -20.54 -18.33 -35.29
CA SER A 407 -19.87 -17.01 -35.18
C SER A 407 -19.76 -16.54 -33.73
N GLU A 408 -20.76 -16.84 -32.89
CA GLU A 408 -20.73 -16.52 -31.45
C GLU A 408 -19.69 -17.36 -30.70
N GLN A 409 -19.62 -18.66 -30.96
CA GLN A 409 -18.60 -19.55 -30.36
C GLN A 409 -17.18 -19.17 -30.76
N GLN A 410 -16.95 -18.82 -32.03
CA GLN A 410 -15.65 -18.32 -32.50
C GLN A 410 -15.25 -17.03 -31.78
N THR A 411 -16.20 -16.11 -31.58
CA THR A 411 -15.98 -14.86 -30.86
C THR A 411 -15.63 -15.11 -29.39
N ASN A 412 -16.38 -15.98 -28.70
CA ASN A 412 -16.11 -16.34 -27.30
C ASN A 412 -14.72 -16.97 -27.13
N THR A 413 -14.28 -17.76 -28.10
CA THR A 413 -12.94 -18.36 -28.12
C THR A 413 -11.86 -17.29 -28.27
N LEU A 414 -12.02 -16.34 -29.20
CA LEU A 414 -11.07 -15.23 -29.37
C LEU A 414 -10.94 -14.37 -28.09
N ILE A 415 -12.04 -14.11 -27.39
CA ILE A 415 -12.03 -13.34 -26.13
C ILE A 415 -11.28 -14.09 -25.02
N ARG A 416 -11.47 -15.41 -24.94
CA ARG A 416 -10.75 -16.25 -23.98
C ARG A 416 -9.24 -16.29 -24.26
N GLU A 417 -8.85 -16.38 -25.54
CA GLU A 417 -7.43 -16.30 -25.92
C GLU A 417 -6.81 -14.96 -25.54
N ASN A 418 -7.55 -13.86 -25.69
CA ASN A 418 -7.09 -12.55 -25.23
C ASN A 418 -6.97 -12.46 -23.70
N GLU A 419 -7.85 -13.14 -22.95
CA GLU A 419 -7.81 -13.18 -21.48
C GLU A 419 -6.55 -13.89 -20.95
N LYS A 420 -5.98 -14.86 -21.68
CA LYS A 420 -4.70 -15.51 -21.33
C LYS A 420 -3.54 -14.52 -21.15
N LEU A 421 -3.58 -13.39 -21.88
CA LEU A 421 -2.55 -12.36 -21.83
C LEU A 421 -2.67 -11.46 -20.59
N PHE A 422 -3.80 -11.52 -19.87
CA PHE A 422 -4.03 -10.69 -18.69
C PHE A 422 -3.36 -11.30 -17.45
N ASN A 423 -2.51 -10.52 -16.77
CA ASN A 423 -1.88 -10.95 -15.52
C ASN A 423 -2.83 -10.73 -14.33
N HIS A 424 -3.65 -11.73 -14.01
CA HIS A 424 -4.62 -11.65 -12.91
C HIS A 424 -3.95 -11.45 -11.55
N SER A 425 -2.86 -12.16 -11.26
CA SER A 425 -2.19 -12.10 -9.95
C SER A 425 -1.65 -10.71 -9.66
N ASN A 426 -0.98 -10.07 -10.62
CA ASN A 426 -0.50 -8.71 -10.46
C ASN A 426 -1.66 -7.70 -10.29
N ALA A 427 -2.76 -7.86 -11.02
CA ALA A 427 -3.94 -7.01 -10.86
C ALA A 427 -4.56 -7.14 -9.45
N ILE A 428 -4.65 -8.35 -8.90
CA ILE A 428 -5.13 -8.60 -7.52
C ILE A 428 -4.20 -7.92 -6.51
N ILE A 429 -2.89 -8.13 -6.63
CA ILE A 429 -1.87 -7.56 -5.73
C ILE A 429 -1.94 -6.02 -5.75
N ASN A 430 -2.07 -5.41 -6.92
CA ASN A 430 -2.18 -3.96 -7.06
C ASN A 430 -3.43 -3.41 -6.34
N LEU A 431 -4.59 -4.06 -6.51
CA LEU A 431 -5.83 -3.65 -5.85
C LEU A 431 -5.77 -3.82 -4.32
N LEU A 432 -5.20 -4.93 -3.84
CA LEU A 432 -4.99 -5.15 -2.40
C LEU A 432 -4.00 -4.13 -1.80
N SER A 433 -2.96 -3.77 -2.55
CA SER A 433 -2.00 -2.73 -2.15
C SER A 433 -2.68 -1.36 -2.01
N LEU A 434 -3.53 -0.98 -2.97
CA LEU A 434 -4.34 0.24 -2.90
C LEU A 434 -5.29 0.21 -1.69
N ALA A 435 -5.96 -0.91 -1.45
CA ALA A 435 -6.82 -1.09 -0.28
C ALA A 435 -6.02 -0.92 1.02
N ARG A 436 -4.89 -1.61 1.16
CA ARG A 436 -4.00 -1.57 2.34
C ARG A 436 -3.49 -0.16 2.61
N ALA A 437 -3.13 0.59 1.57
CA ALA A 437 -2.72 1.99 1.69
C ALA A 437 -3.84 2.85 2.29
N GLN A 438 -5.08 2.68 1.85
CA GLN A 438 -6.23 3.36 2.45
C GLN A 438 -6.42 2.95 3.91
N PHE A 439 -6.46 1.66 4.25
CA PHE A 439 -6.63 1.23 5.64
C PHE A 439 -5.48 1.67 6.57
N LYS A 440 -4.29 1.92 6.02
CA LYS A 440 -3.18 2.57 6.76
C LYS A 440 -3.51 4.04 7.07
N ILE A 441 -4.00 4.82 6.09
CA ILE A 441 -4.41 6.22 6.28
C ILE A 441 -5.51 6.34 7.35
N TYR A 442 -6.49 5.44 7.31
CA TYR A 442 -7.63 5.41 8.23
C TYR A 442 -7.36 4.71 9.58
N LYS A 443 -6.09 4.37 9.87
CA LYS A 443 -5.66 3.75 11.15
C LYS A 443 -6.44 2.47 11.50
N CYS A 444 -6.64 1.60 10.52
CA CYS A 444 -7.28 0.28 10.69
C CYS A 444 -6.22 -0.85 10.62
N PRO A 445 -5.42 -1.09 11.69
CA PRO A 445 -4.28 -2.01 11.63
C PRO A 445 -4.67 -3.47 11.36
N ARG A 446 -5.77 -3.95 11.95
CA ARG A 446 -6.23 -5.33 11.75
C ARG A 446 -6.58 -5.64 10.29
N PHE A 447 -7.32 -4.74 9.65
CA PHE A 447 -7.71 -4.92 8.25
C PHE A 447 -6.51 -4.73 7.32
N ARG A 448 -5.62 -3.77 7.63
CA ARG A 448 -4.34 -3.60 6.93
C ARG A 448 -3.50 -4.87 6.96
N ASN A 449 -3.42 -5.55 8.11
CA ASN A 449 -2.65 -6.77 8.28
C ASN A 449 -3.30 -7.94 7.54
N LYS A 450 -4.64 -8.08 7.63
CA LYS A 450 -5.38 -9.04 6.82
C LYS A 450 -5.08 -8.89 5.32
N LEU A 451 -5.15 -7.66 4.78
CA LEU A 451 -4.87 -7.43 3.36
C LEU A 451 -3.42 -7.77 2.97
N ALA A 452 -2.46 -7.59 3.88
CA ALA A 452 -1.08 -8.00 3.64
C ALA A 452 -0.93 -9.54 3.58
N ILE A 453 -1.71 -10.27 4.39
CA ILE A 453 -1.81 -11.74 4.31
C ILE A 453 -2.47 -12.16 3.00
N ASP A 454 -3.59 -11.53 2.60
CA ASP A 454 -4.26 -11.82 1.33
C ASP A 454 -3.32 -11.57 0.12
N MET A 455 -2.47 -10.53 0.18
CA MET A 455 -1.42 -10.28 -0.82
C MET A 455 -0.36 -11.38 -0.84
N ALA A 456 0.12 -11.79 0.35
CA ALA A 456 1.13 -12.83 0.47
C ALA A 456 0.62 -14.18 -0.06
N GLU A 457 -0.66 -14.49 0.16
CA GLU A 457 -1.32 -15.66 -0.41
C GLU A 457 -1.36 -15.62 -1.94
N GLU A 458 -1.61 -14.46 -2.55
CA GLU A 458 -1.61 -14.33 -4.00
C GLU A 458 -0.19 -14.46 -4.58
N TYR A 459 0.83 -13.87 -3.94
CA TYR A 459 2.23 -14.09 -4.30
C TYR A 459 2.62 -15.57 -4.22
N PHE A 460 2.19 -16.25 -3.16
CA PHE A 460 2.43 -17.67 -2.98
C PHE A 460 1.81 -18.51 -4.10
N LYS A 461 0.55 -18.23 -4.46
CA LYS A 461 -0.16 -18.89 -5.58
C LYS A 461 0.46 -18.58 -6.95
N HIS A 462 1.07 -17.41 -7.11
CA HIS A 462 1.76 -17.01 -8.34
C HIS A 462 3.16 -17.64 -8.50
N GLY A 463 3.70 -18.23 -7.43
CA GLY A 463 5.05 -18.82 -7.42
C GLY A 463 6.16 -17.86 -6.96
N ASP A 464 5.83 -16.62 -6.62
CA ASP A 464 6.78 -15.65 -6.07
C ASP A 464 6.88 -15.81 -4.55
N HIS A 465 7.59 -16.86 -4.15
CA HIS A 465 7.75 -17.22 -2.74
C HIS A 465 8.61 -16.22 -1.95
N ALA A 466 9.46 -15.43 -2.61
CA ALA A 466 10.31 -14.43 -1.97
C ALA A 466 9.49 -13.25 -1.42
N ASN A 467 8.59 -12.70 -2.24
CA ASN A 467 7.70 -11.62 -1.81
C ASN A 467 6.66 -12.11 -0.79
N ALA A 468 6.17 -13.34 -0.95
CA ALA A 468 5.29 -13.97 0.03
C ALA A 468 5.97 -14.12 1.40
N LEU A 469 7.19 -14.67 1.45
CA LEU A 469 7.98 -14.84 2.68
C LEU A 469 8.19 -13.50 3.41
N THR A 470 8.54 -12.46 2.66
CA THR A 470 8.77 -11.12 3.22
C THR A 470 7.51 -10.56 3.87
N LEU A 471 6.36 -10.63 3.19
CA LEU A 471 5.09 -10.12 3.73
C LEU A 471 4.64 -10.92 4.95
N TYR A 472 4.69 -12.26 4.89
CA TYR A 472 4.31 -13.09 6.04
C TYR A 472 5.20 -12.81 7.26
N SER A 473 6.52 -12.73 7.08
CA SER A 473 7.47 -12.48 8.17
C SER A 473 7.22 -11.16 8.89
N VAL A 474 6.90 -10.09 8.14
CA VAL A 474 6.54 -8.79 8.73
C VAL A 474 5.20 -8.87 9.47
N MET A 475 4.23 -9.65 8.99
CA MET A 475 2.94 -9.80 9.69
C MET A 475 3.04 -10.68 10.94
N LEU A 476 3.95 -11.67 10.98
CA LEU A 476 4.18 -12.47 12.17
C LEU A 476 4.53 -11.62 13.39
N THR A 477 5.34 -10.57 13.24
CA THR A 477 5.70 -9.70 14.38
C THR A 477 4.49 -8.98 14.98
N ASP A 478 3.54 -8.54 14.14
CA ASP A 478 2.32 -7.89 14.62
C ASP A 478 1.40 -8.91 15.33
N TYR A 479 1.22 -10.11 14.75
CA TYR A 479 0.38 -11.14 15.34
C TYR A 479 0.95 -11.73 16.65
N ARG A 480 2.28 -11.81 16.79
CA ARG A 480 2.95 -12.19 18.06
C ARG A 480 2.57 -11.24 19.19
N ARG A 481 2.59 -9.92 18.93
CA ARG A 481 2.25 -8.89 19.91
C ARG A 481 0.77 -8.91 20.30
N GLU A 482 -0.12 -9.23 19.37
CA GLU A 482 -1.57 -9.25 19.60
C GLU A 482 -2.11 -10.56 20.18
N HIS A 483 -1.28 -11.62 20.24
CA HIS A 483 -1.62 -12.93 20.84
C HIS A 483 -2.82 -13.67 20.20
N TRP A 484 -3.07 -13.48 18.90
CA TRP A 484 -4.07 -14.27 18.15
C TRP A 484 -3.52 -15.62 17.71
N SER A 485 -3.57 -16.64 18.58
CA SER A 485 -2.93 -17.95 18.33
C SER A 485 -3.35 -18.63 17.03
N ALA A 486 -4.64 -18.63 16.68
CA ALA A 486 -5.14 -19.31 15.47
C ALA A 486 -4.59 -18.69 14.18
N ILE A 487 -4.71 -17.36 14.04
CA ILE A 487 -4.21 -16.62 12.86
C ILE A 487 -2.69 -16.69 12.81
N PHE A 488 -2.04 -16.51 13.96
CA PHE A 488 -0.60 -16.61 14.07
C PHE A 488 -0.09 -17.99 13.60
N SER A 489 -0.75 -19.07 14.02
CA SER A 489 -0.36 -20.44 13.64
C SER A 489 -0.46 -20.67 12.13
N ASP A 490 -1.57 -20.26 11.50
CA ASP A 490 -1.75 -20.39 10.06
C ASP A 490 -0.69 -19.60 9.28
N VAL A 491 -0.45 -18.34 9.66
CA VAL A 491 0.58 -17.50 9.04
C VAL A 491 1.98 -18.08 9.27
N LEU A 492 2.28 -18.62 10.46
CA LEU A 492 3.57 -19.22 10.78
C LEU A 492 3.86 -20.45 9.91
N LEU A 493 2.88 -21.34 9.75
CA LEU A 493 3.02 -22.53 8.90
C LEU A 493 3.17 -22.17 7.42
N LYS A 494 2.44 -21.15 6.94
CA LYS A 494 2.62 -20.60 5.58
C LYS A 494 4.02 -19.97 5.41
N THR A 495 4.52 -19.25 6.42
CA THR A 495 5.87 -18.67 6.43
C THR A 495 6.93 -19.76 6.36
N LEU A 496 6.78 -20.81 7.19
CA LEU A 496 7.67 -21.97 7.20
C LEU A 496 7.72 -22.64 5.82
N ARG A 497 6.56 -22.81 5.17
CA ARG A 497 6.48 -23.35 3.80
C ARG A 497 7.15 -22.44 2.77
N CYS A 498 7.03 -21.12 2.89
CA CYS A 498 7.73 -20.19 1.99
C CYS A 498 9.25 -20.24 2.20
N ALA A 499 9.70 -20.28 3.47
CA ALA A 499 11.11 -20.39 3.82
C ALA A 499 11.71 -21.70 3.28
N PHE A 500 10.94 -22.79 3.33
CA PHE A 500 11.27 -24.07 2.69
C PHE A 500 11.49 -23.93 1.18
N LEU A 501 10.54 -23.34 0.45
CA LEU A 501 10.62 -23.21 -1.01
C LEU A 501 11.72 -22.24 -1.48
N MET A 502 12.04 -21.24 -0.66
CA MET A 502 13.09 -20.26 -0.93
C MET A 502 14.47 -20.66 -0.42
N ALA A 503 14.60 -21.81 0.26
CA ALA A 503 15.83 -22.21 0.96
C ALA A 503 16.37 -21.14 1.92
N SER A 504 15.47 -20.37 2.56
CA SER A 504 15.85 -19.38 3.58
C SER A 504 16.08 -20.09 4.91
N ILE A 505 17.34 -20.41 5.21
CA ILE A 505 17.71 -21.25 6.36
C ILE A 505 17.40 -20.56 7.69
N THR A 506 17.69 -19.26 7.81
CA THR A 506 17.45 -18.50 9.06
C THR A 506 15.96 -18.40 9.39
N ASP A 507 15.12 -18.11 8.39
CA ASP A 507 13.68 -18.02 8.57
C ASP A 507 13.07 -19.40 8.82
N PHE A 508 13.55 -20.43 8.10
CA PHE A 508 13.10 -21.80 8.30
C PHE A 508 13.36 -22.26 9.74
N ILE A 509 14.59 -22.10 10.23
CA ILE A 509 14.94 -22.48 11.61
C ILE A 509 14.10 -21.72 12.62
N SER A 510 13.99 -20.39 12.49
CA SER A 510 13.23 -19.56 13.43
C SER A 510 11.76 -19.95 13.47
N CYS A 511 11.13 -20.15 12.30
CA CYS A 511 9.75 -20.60 12.19
C CYS A 511 9.56 -22.04 12.69
N SER A 512 10.51 -22.95 12.45
CA SER A 512 10.45 -24.32 12.95
C SER A 512 10.46 -24.35 14.48
N ILE A 513 11.39 -23.64 15.12
CA ILE A 513 11.47 -23.54 16.59
C ILE A 513 10.15 -23.02 17.17
N GLU A 514 9.59 -21.98 16.55
CA GLU A 514 8.35 -21.39 17.02
C GLU A 514 7.14 -22.32 16.82
N ALA A 515 7.11 -23.09 15.73
CA ALA A 515 6.06 -24.07 15.42
C ALA A 515 6.02 -25.24 16.41
N LEU A 516 7.13 -25.54 17.10
CA LEU A 516 7.17 -26.56 18.14
C LEU A 516 6.39 -26.16 19.41
N SER A 517 6.06 -24.89 19.62
CA SER A 517 5.35 -24.44 20.82
C SER A 517 3.91 -24.96 20.86
N LEU A 518 3.42 -25.34 22.06
CA LEU A 518 2.01 -25.69 22.30
C LEU A 518 1.04 -24.53 22.06
N ARG A 519 1.55 -23.30 21.97
CA ARG A 519 0.73 -22.12 21.63
C ARG A 519 0.37 -22.04 20.15
N VAL A 520 1.04 -22.84 19.31
CA VAL A 520 0.76 -22.97 17.89
C VAL A 520 -0.23 -24.13 17.71
N ASN A 521 -1.32 -23.86 16.98
CA ASN A 521 -2.34 -24.83 16.61
C ASN A 521 -1.76 -25.79 15.56
N CYS A 522 -1.09 -26.82 16.02
CA CYS A 522 -0.41 -27.85 15.23
C CYS A 522 -0.65 -29.21 15.92
N GLU A 523 -0.80 -30.29 15.16
CA GLU A 523 -0.89 -31.63 15.75
C GLU A 523 0.49 -32.14 16.17
N GLN A 524 0.56 -33.06 17.13
CA GLN A 524 1.83 -33.66 17.58
C GLN A 524 2.60 -34.31 16.41
N LYS A 525 1.89 -34.99 15.51
CA LYS A 525 2.48 -35.62 14.31
C LYS A 525 3.18 -34.60 13.41
N GLU A 526 2.56 -33.44 13.21
CA GLU A 526 3.13 -32.36 12.41
C GLU A 526 4.35 -31.74 13.10
N ARG A 527 4.31 -31.55 14.43
CA ARG A 527 5.46 -31.06 15.19
C ARG A 527 6.65 -32.02 15.13
N ILE A 528 6.42 -33.33 15.15
CA ILE A 528 7.48 -34.34 14.96
C ILE A 528 8.13 -34.16 13.58
N ILE A 529 7.34 -33.99 12.52
CA ILE A 529 7.86 -33.76 11.16
C ILE A 529 8.68 -32.45 11.09
N VAL A 530 8.20 -31.37 11.73
CA VAL A 530 8.94 -30.11 11.82
C VAL A 530 10.28 -30.31 12.54
N LEU A 531 10.28 -31.03 13.66
CA LEU A 531 11.49 -31.32 14.42
C LEU A 531 12.49 -32.16 13.62
N GLU A 532 12.03 -33.21 12.93
CA GLU A 532 12.89 -34.05 12.07
C GLU A 532 13.53 -33.25 10.95
N ASN A 533 12.75 -32.38 10.29
CA ASN A 533 13.26 -31.52 9.23
C ASN A 533 14.23 -30.45 9.75
N LEU A 534 13.96 -29.88 10.93
CA LEU A 534 14.89 -28.98 11.62
C LEU A 534 16.25 -29.68 11.88
N TRP A 535 16.22 -30.94 12.33
CA TRP A 535 17.45 -31.72 12.53
C TRP A 535 18.19 -32.08 11.24
N LYS A 536 17.47 -32.31 10.13
CA LYS A 536 18.11 -32.50 8.81
C LYS A 536 18.86 -31.24 8.38
N VAL A 537 18.22 -30.08 8.54
CA VAL A 537 18.85 -28.78 8.25
C VAL A 537 20.09 -28.57 9.13
N PHE A 538 20.03 -28.91 10.42
CA PHE A 538 21.21 -28.86 11.28
C PHE A 538 22.35 -29.77 10.80
N LYS A 539 22.05 -30.91 10.17
CA LYS A 539 23.04 -31.81 9.56
C LYS A 539 23.52 -31.36 8.18
N GLY A 540 23.10 -30.18 7.71
CA GLY A 540 23.45 -29.65 6.39
C GLY A 540 22.76 -30.40 5.24
N ALA A 541 21.60 -31.01 5.50
CA ALA A 541 20.80 -31.69 4.49
C ALA A 541 19.47 -30.96 4.27
N ALA A 542 18.98 -31.00 3.03
CA ALA A 542 17.70 -30.39 2.69
C ALA A 542 16.54 -31.03 3.49
N PRO A 543 15.58 -30.23 3.98
CA PRO A 543 14.35 -30.73 4.60
C PRO A 543 13.48 -31.46 3.58
N ILE A 544 12.59 -32.35 4.05
CA ILE A 544 11.73 -33.19 3.18
C ILE A 544 10.26 -32.85 3.43
N SER A 545 9.53 -32.52 2.36
CA SER A 545 8.07 -32.37 2.38
C SER A 545 7.36 -33.73 2.41
N GLN A 546 6.08 -33.80 2.81
CA GLN A 546 5.24 -35.02 2.86
C GLN A 546 4.98 -35.62 1.45
N GLY A 547 6.02 -36.11 0.80
CA GLY A 547 6.12 -36.40 -0.63
C GLY A 547 7.44 -35.79 -1.14
N GLN A 548 8.30 -36.62 -1.76
CA GLN A 548 9.68 -36.29 -2.15
C GLN A 548 9.81 -34.86 -2.68
N SER A 549 10.78 -34.11 -2.14
CA SER A 549 11.02 -32.74 -2.56
C SER A 549 11.61 -32.71 -3.96
N ALA A 550 11.11 -31.80 -4.81
CA ALA A 550 11.57 -31.66 -6.19
C ALA A 550 13.10 -31.43 -6.22
N PRO A 551 13.84 -32.01 -7.20
CA PRO A 551 15.30 -31.88 -7.29
C PRO A 551 15.78 -30.43 -7.23
N GLU A 552 15.05 -29.52 -7.88
CA GLU A 552 15.35 -28.08 -7.89
C GLU A 552 15.35 -27.44 -6.49
N ILE A 553 14.48 -27.91 -5.58
CA ILE A 553 14.43 -27.38 -4.21
C ILE A 553 15.66 -27.87 -3.44
N ILE A 554 16.03 -29.14 -3.60
CA ILE A 554 17.20 -29.73 -2.95
C ILE A 554 18.47 -28.99 -3.38
N GLU A 555 18.64 -28.74 -4.68
CA GLU A 555 19.76 -27.99 -5.23
C GLU A 555 19.84 -26.55 -4.65
N ARG A 556 18.70 -25.87 -4.52
CA ARG A 556 18.66 -24.54 -3.87
C ARG A 556 19.13 -24.58 -2.42
N TRP A 557 18.74 -25.60 -1.67
CA TRP A 557 19.18 -25.79 -0.28
C TRP A 557 20.68 -26.10 -0.20
N GLU A 558 21.19 -26.98 -1.06
CA GLU A 558 22.61 -27.32 -1.14
C GLU A 558 23.48 -26.09 -1.45
N ASN A 559 23.00 -25.21 -2.34
CA ASN A 559 23.66 -23.94 -2.65
C ASN A 559 23.56 -22.89 -1.52
N ALA A 560 22.57 -22.98 -0.64
CA ALA A 560 22.36 -22.03 0.45
C ALA A 560 23.26 -22.31 1.67
N PHE A 561 23.58 -23.57 1.95
CA PHE A 561 24.38 -23.95 3.14
C PHE A 561 25.76 -23.28 3.24
N PRO A 562 26.58 -23.20 2.15
CA PRO A 562 27.92 -22.62 2.23
C PRO A 562 27.95 -21.14 2.62
N ALA A 563 26.86 -20.40 2.36
CA ALA A 563 26.79 -18.97 2.60
C ALA A 563 26.55 -18.59 4.09
N ILE A 564 26.26 -19.57 4.95
CA ILE A 564 25.76 -19.32 6.30
C ILE A 564 26.87 -19.36 7.34
N LYS A 565 26.88 -18.34 8.19
CA LYS A 565 27.75 -18.28 9.37
C LYS A 565 27.08 -18.99 10.53
N SER A 566 27.74 -20.01 11.08
CA SER A 566 27.34 -20.71 12.31
C SER A 566 28.17 -20.22 13.50
N PRO A 567 27.60 -20.06 14.72
CA PRO A 567 26.21 -20.29 15.08
C PRO A 567 25.27 -19.14 14.68
N ILE A 568 24.03 -19.48 14.28
CA ILE A 568 23.00 -18.48 13.95
C ILE A 568 22.38 -17.95 15.26
N PRO A 569 22.42 -16.64 15.53
CA PRO A 569 21.82 -16.08 16.74
C PRO A 569 20.29 -16.00 16.61
N ILE A 570 19.57 -16.52 17.61
CA ILE A 570 18.11 -16.47 17.68
C ILE A 570 17.69 -15.89 19.03
N ASP A 571 16.97 -14.78 18.95
CA ASP A 571 16.46 -14.06 20.12
C ASP A 571 15.11 -14.64 20.56
N MET A 572 15.13 -15.40 21.66
CA MET A 572 13.96 -16.08 22.21
C MET A 572 12.94 -15.11 22.82
N ASP A 573 13.32 -13.87 23.13
CA ASP A 573 12.37 -12.87 23.65
C ASP A 573 11.41 -12.37 22.56
N LYS A 574 11.79 -12.53 21.28
CA LYS A 574 10.97 -12.16 20.11
C LYS A 574 10.09 -13.30 19.59
N LEU A 575 10.30 -14.51 20.08
CA LEU A 575 9.56 -15.70 19.65
C LEU A 575 8.45 -16.06 20.63
N THR A 576 7.49 -16.84 20.15
CA THR A 576 6.47 -17.46 21.00
C THR A 576 7.13 -18.38 22.04
N LYS A 577 6.64 -18.33 23.29
CA LYS A 577 7.21 -19.09 24.41
C LYS A 577 7.23 -20.60 24.10
N LEU A 578 8.40 -21.11 23.75
CA LEU A 578 8.71 -22.53 23.60
C LEU A 578 9.27 -23.12 24.89
N ILE A 579 10.09 -22.34 25.60
CA ILE A 579 10.80 -22.77 26.82
C ILE A 579 10.57 -21.75 27.91
N GLU A 580 10.12 -22.23 29.05
CA GLU A 580 10.04 -21.49 30.29
C GLU A 580 11.34 -21.67 31.09
N MET A 581 11.88 -20.57 31.59
CA MET A 581 13.21 -20.54 32.22
C MET A 581 13.13 -19.66 33.46
N TYR A 582 13.59 -20.17 34.59
CA TYR A 582 13.68 -19.45 35.87
C TYR A 582 15.11 -19.56 36.38
N ILE A 583 15.75 -18.43 36.66
CA ILE A 583 17.11 -18.41 37.17
C ILE A 583 17.15 -17.81 38.57
N SER A 584 18.00 -18.30 39.47
CA SER A 584 18.10 -17.82 40.84
C SER A 584 19.50 -18.04 41.40
N PHE A 585 20.01 -17.07 42.15
CA PHE A 585 21.17 -17.30 43.00
C PHE A 585 20.80 -18.18 44.20
N GLU A 586 21.72 -19.06 44.60
CA GLU A 586 21.52 -19.90 45.79
C GLU A 586 21.57 -19.08 47.09
N HIS A 587 22.43 -18.07 47.13
CA HIS A 587 22.64 -17.19 48.28
C HIS A 587 22.48 -15.72 47.87
N LEU A 588 21.86 -14.91 48.75
CA LEU A 588 21.70 -13.46 48.54
C LEU A 588 22.99 -12.68 48.82
N GLU A 589 23.82 -13.19 49.73
CA GLU A 589 25.10 -12.60 50.12
C GLU A 589 26.16 -13.71 50.18
N LEU A 590 27.34 -13.45 49.62
CA LEU A 590 28.48 -14.36 49.59
C LEU A 590 29.74 -13.60 49.93
N LYS A 591 30.68 -14.24 50.64
CA LYS A 591 32.03 -13.70 50.85
C LYS A 591 32.86 -13.88 49.60
N ASN A 592 33.95 -13.13 49.50
CA ASN A 592 34.85 -13.19 48.34
C ASN A 592 35.52 -14.58 48.12
N ASP A 593 35.67 -15.36 49.19
CA ASP A 593 36.25 -16.71 49.15
C ASP A 593 35.19 -17.81 48.88
N ASP A 594 33.91 -17.45 48.79
CA ASP A 594 32.83 -18.42 48.58
C ASP A 594 32.63 -18.74 47.09
N THR A 595 32.02 -19.90 46.82
CA THR A 595 31.61 -20.29 45.46
C THR A 595 30.21 -19.75 45.16
N ILE A 596 30.07 -19.08 44.02
CA ILE A 596 28.78 -18.64 43.51
C ILE A 596 28.13 -19.82 42.78
N ASN A 597 26.94 -20.21 43.24
CA ASN A 597 26.09 -21.17 42.55
C ASN A 597 24.81 -20.48 42.04
N VAL A 598 24.61 -20.52 40.73
CA VAL A 598 23.39 -20.05 40.08
C VAL A 598 22.61 -21.26 39.58
N GLN A 599 21.31 -21.27 39.83
CA GLN A 599 20.40 -22.35 39.47
C GLN A 599 19.46 -21.88 38.35
N LEU A 600 19.37 -22.62 37.25
CA LEU A 600 18.44 -22.38 36.15
C LEU A 600 17.48 -23.57 36.04
N VAL A 601 16.19 -23.33 36.26
CA VAL A 601 15.11 -24.29 36.02
C VAL A 601 14.54 -24.07 34.63
N ILE A 602 14.49 -25.13 33.83
CA ILE A 602 13.98 -25.15 32.45
C ILE A 602 12.76 -26.08 32.39
N LYS A 603 11.70 -25.60 31.71
CA LYS A 603 10.51 -26.39 31.37
C LYS A 603 10.15 -26.20 29.90
N LEU A 604 9.92 -27.31 29.21
CA LEU A 604 9.46 -27.29 27.82
C LEU A 604 7.96 -27.00 27.75
N LEU A 605 7.56 -26.16 26.81
CA LEU A 605 6.15 -25.88 26.46
C LEU A 605 5.85 -26.46 25.07
N THR A 606 6.21 -27.72 24.88
CA THR A 606 6.06 -28.53 23.66
C THR A 606 5.75 -29.98 24.04
N ASP A 607 5.18 -30.76 23.13
CA ASP A 607 4.89 -32.20 23.25
C ASP A 607 5.93 -33.08 22.54
N VAL A 608 7.05 -32.48 22.09
CA VAL A 608 8.20 -33.17 21.50
C VAL A 608 9.50 -32.81 22.23
N PRO A 609 10.48 -33.72 22.31
CA PRO A 609 11.73 -33.44 23.01
C PRO A 609 12.67 -32.53 22.22
N ILE A 610 13.46 -31.72 22.93
CA ILE A 610 14.44 -30.79 22.36
C ILE A 610 15.83 -31.12 22.89
N LYS A 611 16.84 -31.22 22.01
CA LYS A 611 18.23 -31.42 22.45
C LYS A 611 19.00 -30.10 22.54
N ILE A 612 19.79 -29.94 23.59
CA ILE A 612 20.66 -28.79 23.82
C ILE A 612 22.09 -29.30 24.04
N HIS A 613 23.06 -28.69 23.36
CA HIS A 613 24.46 -29.09 23.43
C HIS A 613 25.29 -28.29 24.43
N HIS A 614 24.91 -27.03 24.62
CA HIS A 614 25.62 -26.12 25.51
C HIS A 614 24.62 -25.17 26.13
N CYS A 615 24.77 -24.90 27.42
CA CYS A 615 24.02 -23.85 28.10
C CYS A 615 24.99 -23.03 28.94
N ALA A 616 24.86 -21.71 28.87
CA ALA A 616 25.69 -20.77 29.61
C ALA A 616 24.86 -19.58 30.07
N ILE A 617 25.30 -18.94 31.14
CA ILE A 617 24.73 -17.70 31.67
C ILE A 617 25.77 -16.59 31.56
N ILE A 618 25.30 -15.35 31.39
CA ILE A 618 26.14 -14.15 31.42
C ILE A 618 25.88 -13.39 32.71
N LEU A 619 26.84 -13.47 33.63
CA LEU A 619 26.87 -12.67 34.85
C LEU A 619 27.53 -11.31 34.60
N THR A 620 27.11 -10.31 35.36
CA THR A 620 27.78 -9.01 35.42
C THR A 620 27.80 -8.50 36.86
N ASP A 621 28.92 -7.87 37.21
CA ASP A 621 29.13 -7.09 38.44
C ASP A 621 28.85 -5.58 38.23
N GLY A 622 28.36 -5.20 37.04
CA GLY A 622 28.13 -3.82 36.63
C GLY A 622 29.27 -3.21 35.79
N ALA A 623 30.47 -3.77 35.83
CA ALA A 623 31.63 -3.32 35.06
C ALA A 623 32.07 -4.33 33.97
N ARG A 624 31.98 -5.63 34.26
CA ARG A 624 32.44 -6.73 33.42
C ARG A 624 31.33 -7.74 33.16
N PHE A 625 31.48 -8.54 32.10
CA PHE A 625 30.57 -9.63 31.76
C PHE A 625 31.33 -10.95 31.74
N PHE A 626 30.78 -11.96 32.42
CA PHE A 626 31.39 -13.28 32.57
C PHE A 626 30.44 -14.35 32.04
N LYS A 627 30.92 -15.17 31.09
CA LYS A 627 30.17 -16.28 30.54
C LYS A 627 30.50 -17.56 31.31
N ILE A 628 29.50 -18.15 31.95
CA ILE A 628 29.67 -19.32 32.81
C ILE A 628 28.87 -20.49 32.21
N PRO A 629 29.53 -21.62 31.87
CA PRO A 629 28.86 -22.79 31.33
C PRO A 629 28.15 -23.61 32.42
N ALA A 630 27.11 -24.35 32.03
CA ALA A 630 26.43 -25.29 32.90
C ALA A 630 27.37 -26.44 33.28
N SER A 631 27.33 -26.83 34.56
CA SER A 631 28.26 -27.81 35.13
C SER A 631 27.57 -29.12 35.54
N ARG A 632 26.39 -29.02 36.17
CA ARG A 632 25.57 -30.15 36.63
C ARG A 632 24.14 -29.96 36.16
N CYS A 633 23.46 -31.07 35.91
CA CYS A 633 22.06 -31.11 35.52
C CYS A 633 21.30 -32.12 36.38
N LYS A 634 20.09 -31.76 36.81
CA LYS A 634 19.13 -32.66 37.46
C LYS A 634 17.79 -32.59 36.74
N SER A 635 17.04 -33.68 36.72
CA SER A 635 15.69 -33.72 36.15
C SER A 635 14.67 -34.15 37.20
N PHE A 636 13.51 -33.49 37.23
CA PHE A 636 12.45 -33.71 38.21
C PHE A 636 11.10 -33.85 37.50
N ARG A 637 10.16 -34.60 38.09
CA ARG A 637 8.81 -34.78 37.52
C ARG A 637 7.86 -33.67 37.94
N SER A 638 8.17 -32.96 39.02
CA SER A 638 7.36 -31.86 39.51
C SER A 638 8.21 -30.77 40.16
N LEU A 639 7.68 -29.55 40.22
CA LEU A 639 8.32 -28.47 40.98
C LEU A 639 8.40 -28.76 42.48
N LEU A 640 7.46 -29.53 43.04
CA LEU A 640 7.50 -29.94 44.44
C LEU A 640 8.76 -30.75 44.75
N GLU A 641 9.16 -31.66 43.86
CA GLU A 641 10.42 -32.41 43.99
C GLU A 641 11.65 -31.50 43.92
N VAL A 642 11.60 -30.45 43.09
CA VAL A 642 12.66 -29.42 43.04
C VAL A 642 12.77 -28.71 44.40
N PHE A 643 11.64 -28.35 45.02
CA PHE A 643 11.62 -27.70 46.34
C PHE A 643 12.07 -28.62 47.48
N GLU A 644 11.61 -29.87 47.49
CA GLU A 644 12.01 -30.85 48.50
C GLU A 644 13.51 -31.14 48.43
N SER A 645 14.07 -31.23 47.21
CA SER A 645 15.53 -31.35 47.02
C SER A 645 16.30 -30.14 47.57
N ARG A 646 15.75 -28.92 47.45
CA ARG A 646 16.37 -27.70 48.01
C ARG A 646 16.32 -27.64 49.54
N LYS A 647 15.25 -28.13 50.16
CA LYS A 647 15.10 -28.16 51.63
C LYS A 647 15.92 -29.27 52.28
N ASN A 648 16.05 -30.43 51.64
CA ASN A 648 16.73 -31.61 52.19
C ASN A 648 18.26 -31.63 51.98
N LYS A 649 18.93 -30.47 51.98
CA LYS A 649 20.39 -30.30 51.78
C LYS A 649 21.32 -31.15 52.69
N GLN A 650 20.81 -31.99 53.59
CA GLN A 650 21.61 -32.87 54.44
C GLN A 650 21.50 -34.38 54.17
N GLN A 651 20.55 -34.91 53.38
CA GLN A 651 20.55 -36.36 53.10
C GLN A 651 20.06 -36.70 51.69
N GLN A 652 20.90 -37.49 51.01
CA GLN A 652 20.76 -38.14 49.70
C GLN A 652 21.30 -37.37 48.48
N GLU A 653 22.46 -37.84 48.02
CA GLU A 653 22.94 -37.77 46.63
C GLU A 653 21.91 -38.41 45.70
N ILE A 654 20.87 -37.68 45.32
CA ILE A 654 20.15 -37.99 44.09
C ILE A 654 21.13 -37.68 42.96
N GLN A 655 21.63 -38.73 42.31
CA GLN A 655 22.66 -38.75 41.27
C GLN A 655 22.72 -37.47 40.44
N SER A 656 23.55 -36.50 40.86
CA SER A 656 23.82 -35.31 40.07
C SER A 656 24.72 -35.70 38.91
N GLN A 657 24.18 -35.74 37.70
CA GLN A 657 24.97 -36.04 36.51
C GLN A 657 25.70 -34.77 36.06
N HIS A 658 26.95 -34.92 35.61
CA HIS A 658 27.64 -33.86 34.89
C HIS A 658 26.80 -33.42 33.69
N PHE A 659 26.84 -32.13 33.35
CA PHE A 659 26.10 -31.63 32.19
C PHE A 659 26.51 -32.40 30.93
N ASP A 660 25.59 -33.17 30.37
CA ASP A 660 25.80 -33.92 29.14
C ASP A 660 25.72 -32.95 27.94
N PRO A 661 26.76 -32.85 27.09
CA PRO A 661 26.73 -32.12 25.83
C PRO A 661 25.67 -32.61 24.84
N ASN A 662 24.90 -33.66 25.13
CA ASN A 662 23.77 -34.13 24.34
C ASN A 662 22.45 -34.19 25.13
N LEU A 663 22.30 -33.31 26.14
CA LEU A 663 21.11 -33.26 26.98
C LEU A 663 19.81 -33.16 26.15
N LYS A 664 18.96 -34.17 26.31
CA LYS A 664 17.61 -34.23 25.72
C LYS A 664 16.59 -33.79 26.76
N LEU A 665 15.98 -32.64 26.53
CA LEU A 665 14.89 -32.11 27.33
C LEU A 665 13.57 -32.78 26.90
N GLU A 666 12.91 -33.46 27.84
CA GLU A 666 11.61 -34.11 27.64
C GLU A 666 10.45 -33.18 28.11
N PRO A 667 9.29 -33.19 27.43
CA PRO A 667 8.12 -32.34 27.73
C PRO A 667 7.61 -32.32 29.18
N ASP A 668 7.65 -33.47 29.85
CA ASP A 668 7.01 -33.66 31.17
C ASP A 668 7.97 -33.48 32.36
N LEU A 669 9.21 -33.08 32.10
CA LEU A 669 10.26 -32.95 33.11
C LEU A 669 10.70 -31.49 33.30
N TYR A 670 11.06 -31.17 34.54
CA TYR A 670 11.77 -29.95 34.89
C TYR A 670 13.25 -30.25 34.95
N TYR A 671 14.07 -29.40 34.33
CA TYR A 671 15.52 -29.56 34.36
C TYR A 671 16.14 -28.43 35.18
N GLU A 672 16.92 -28.76 36.20
CA GLU A 672 17.68 -27.81 37.01
C GLU A 672 19.16 -27.88 36.63
N LEU A 673 19.68 -26.79 36.08
CA LEU A 673 21.08 -26.62 35.70
C LEU A 673 21.80 -25.77 36.74
N HIS A 674 22.98 -26.21 37.15
CA HIS A 674 23.83 -25.48 38.10
C HIS A 674 25.05 -24.89 37.39
N PHE A 675 25.36 -23.64 37.75
CA PHE A 675 26.51 -22.88 37.25
C PHE A 675 27.36 -22.47 38.44
N TYR A 676 28.61 -22.94 38.48
CA TYR A 676 29.56 -22.61 39.54
C TYR A 676 30.64 -21.65 39.02
N THR A 677 30.99 -20.67 39.84
CA THR A 677 32.14 -19.80 39.64
C THR A 677 32.66 -19.32 40.99
N GLU A 678 33.91 -18.88 41.04
CA GLU A 678 34.51 -18.36 42.27
C GLU A 678 34.18 -16.87 42.45
N ALA A 679 33.85 -16.44 43.67
CA ALA A 679 33.46 -15.04 43.95
C ALA A 679 34.62 -14.04 43.76
N TYR A 680 35.87 -14.44 44.01
CA TYR A 680 37.06 -13.58 43.82
C TYR A 680 37.27 -13.07 42.38
N GLN A 681 36.59 -13.65 41.40
CA GLN A 681 36.67 -13.20 40.00
C GLN A 681 35.92 -11.88 39.75
N PHE A 682 35.06 -11.48 40.69
CA PHE A 682 34.19 -10.31 40.61
C PHE A 682 34.63 -9.22 41.60
N LEU A 683 34.18 -7.99 41.37
CA LEU A 683 34.49 -6.87 42.26
C LEU A 683 33.80 -7.02 43.62
N GLU A 684 34.54 -6.77 44.71
CA GLU A 684 33.96 -6.67 46.05
C GLU A 684 32.98 -5.49 46.16
N ASN A 685 31.98 -5.59 47.05
CA ASN A 685 30.96 -4.56 47.26
C ASN A 685 30.15 -4.25 45.99
N THR A 686 29.87 -5.29 45.19
CA THR A 686 29.02 -5.19 43.99
C THR A 686 27.87 -6.18 44.03
N GLN A 687 26.82 -5.86 43.25
CA GLN A 687 25.67 -6.73 43.04
C GLN A 687 25.84 -7.48 41.73
N LEU A 688 25.94 -8.80 41.83
CA LEU A 688 25.90 -9.69 40.69
C LEU A 688 24.48 -9.84 40.18
N ARG A 689 24.33 -9.80 38.86
CA ARG A 689 23.07 -10.10 38.17
C ARG A 689 23.32 -10.97 36.96
N VAL A 690 22.38 -11.87 36.67
CA VAL A 690 22.34 -12.55 35.38
C VAL A 690 21.68 -11.62 34.38
N THR A 691 22.32 -11.40 33.24
CA THR A 691 21.79 -10.52 32.17
C THR A 691 21.16 -11.32 31.04
N ARG A 692 21.81 -12.42 30.65
CA ARG A 692 21.42 -13.23 29.49
C ARG A 692 21.68 -14.71 29.75
N ILE A 693 20.81 -15.55 29.21
CA ILE A 693 20.95 -17.00 29.13
C ILE A 693 21.22 -17.33 27.67
N GLU A 694 22.22 -18.18 27.42
CA GLU A 694 22.60 -18.67 26.11
C GLU A 694 22.46 -20.19 26.09
N ALA A 695 21.80 -20.73 25.07
CA ALA A 695 21.72 -22.16 24.81
C ALA A 695 22.06 -22.46 23.35
N GLN A 696 22.74 -23.57 23.09
CA GLN A 696 23.11 -23.99 21.74
C GLN A 696 22.38 -25.28 21.35
N MET A 697 21.79 -25.29 20.17
CA MET A 697 21.14 -26.46 19.56
C MET A 697 21.71 -26.65 18.14
N GLY A 698 21.77 -27.87 17.62
CA GLY A 698 22.12 -28.14 16.23
C GLY A 698 23.16 -29.25 16.07
N SER A 699 24.00 -29.16 15.05
CA SER A 699 25.11 -30.10 14.85
C SER A 699 26.43 -29.35 14.66
N GLU A 700 27.53 -30.07 14.52
CA GLU A 700 28.84 -29.50 14.20
C GLU A 700 28.84 -28.70 12.88
N LYS A 701 27.99 -29.08 11.92
CA LYS A 701 27.88 -28.38 10.63
C LYS A 701 27.10 -27.07 10.75
N LEU A 702 26.00 -27.09 11.51
CA LEU A 702 25.13 -25.94 11.69
C LEU A 702 24.53 -25.96 13.09
N ALA A 703 24.97 -25.02 13.90
CA ALA A 703 24.42 -24.73 15.21
C ALA A 703 23.67 -23.39 15.24
N ILE A 704 22.75 -23.28 16.19
CA ILE A 704 22.04 -22.04 16.53
C ILE A 704 22.39 -21.67 17.98
N GLN A 705 22.45 -20.37 18.25
CA GLN A 705 22.64 -19.81 19.57
C GLN A 705 21.35 -19.11 19.99
N LEU A 706 20.58 -19.78 20.85
CA LEU A 706 19.39 -19.25 21.48
C LEU A 706 19.80 -18.28 22.59
N THR A 707 19.36 -17.03 22.51
CA THR A 707 19.60 -16.02 23.54
C THR A 707 18.29 -15.60 24.18
N LYS A 708 18.24 -15.56 25.51
CA LYS A 708 17.08 -15.09 26.28
C LYS A 708 17.53 -14.12 27.36
N SER A 709 16.86 -12.98 27.49
CA SER A 709 17.16 -12.04 28.56
C SER A 709 16.67 -12.59 29.90
N ALA A 710 17.47 -12.41 30.95
CA ALA A 710 17.10 -12.81 32.31
C ALA A 710 16.27 -11.69 32.98
N PHE A 711 15.06 -11.43 32.46
CA PHE A 711 14.14 -10.47 33.08
C PHE A 711 13.35 -11.13 34.22
N PHE A 712 13.56 -10.65 35.44
CA PHE A 712 12.86 -11.11 36.63
C PHE A 712 11.59 -10.30 36.87
N THR A 713 10.53 -10.58 36.11
CA THR A 713 9.20 -9.99 36.37
C THR A 713 8.34 -11.00 37.10
N ARG A 714 8.06 -10.78 38.40
CA ARG A 714 6.93 -11.43 39.07
C ARG A 714 5.65 -10.87 38.45
N ASN A 715 4.85 -11.71 37.81
CA ASN A 715 3.53 -11.31 37.35
C ASN A 715 2.59 -11.30 38.56
N PRO A 716 2.06 -10.14 39.00
CA PRO A 716 1.27 -10.07 40.22
C PRO A 716 -0.17 -10.50 39.92
N PHE A 717 -0.45 -11.79 39.76
CA PHE A 717 -1.83 -12.30 39.68
C PHE A 717 -1.89 -13.79 40.07
N ARG A 718 -2.76 -14.13 41.04
CA ARG A 718 -3.12 -15.53 41.34
C ARG A 718 -3.89 -16.11 40.16
N HIS A 719 -3.46 -17.26 39.68
CA HIS A 719 -4.14 -17.95 38.59
C HIS A 719 -5.21 -18.87 39.19
N TYR A 720 -6.39 -19.00 38.57
CA TYR A 720 -7.49 -19.85 39.06
C TYR A 720 -7.24 -21.37 38.99
N THR A 721 -5.97 -21.80 38.87
CA THR A 721 -5.57 -23.20 38.73
C THR A 721 -4.42 -23.52 39.67
N ARG A 722 -4.66 -24.47 40.58
CA ARG A 722 -3.73 -24.96 41.63
C ARG A 722 -2.32 -25.31 41.16
N ARG A 723 -2.13 -25.66 39.88
CA ARG A 723 -0.82 -25.96 39.27
C ARG A 723 0.04 -24.70 39.03
N ARG A 724 -0.55 -23.58 38.60
CA ARG A 724 0.20 -22.32 38.39
C ARG A 724 0.50 -21.58 39.69
N ASP A 725 -0.37 -21.75 40.70
CA ASP A 725 -0.11 -21.22 42.04
C ASP A 725 1.13 -21.86 42.71
N LEU A 726 1.60 -23.02 42.21
CA LEU A 726 2.86 -23.64 42.62
C LEU A 726 4.07 -23.07 41.86
N ASP A 727 3.90 -22.68 40.58
CA ASP A 727 4.94 -22.01 39.79
C ASP A 727 5.32 -20.64 40.43
N ASP A 728 4.35 -19.96 41.07
CA ASP A 728 4.53 -18.67 41.75
C ASP A 728 5.28 -18.78 43.11
N ASN A 729 5.48 -19.99 43.65
CA ASN A 729 6.18 -20.21 44.93
C ASN A 729 7.70 -20.38 44.77
N ILE A 730 8.24 -20.25 43.56
CA ILE A 730 9.71 -20.28 43.35
C ILE A 730 10.28 -19.00 43.94
N GLU A 731 11.01 -19.12 45.05
CA GLU A 731 11.82 -18.03 45.58
C GLU A 731 12.96 -17.78 44.60
N ILE A 732 12.83 -16.70 43.83
CA ILE A 732 13.79 -16.26 42.84
C ILE A 732 14.63 -15.16 43.50
N ASN A 733 15.91 -15.44 43.68
CA ASN A 733 16.92 -14.47 44.06
C ASN A 733 17.55 -13.89 42.79
N PRO A 734 17.18 -12.68 42.35
CA PRO A 734 17.64 -12.10 41.10
C PRO A 734 19.05 -11.49 41.19
N LEU A 735 19.53 -11.25 42.41
CA LEU A 735 20.76 -10.56 42.72
C LEU A 735 21.53 -11.33 43.80
N CYS A 736 22.85 -11.26 43.76
CA CYS A 736 23.74 -11.73 44.81
C CYS A 736 24.78 -10.65 45.12
N TYR A 737 24.95 -10.30 46.39
CA TYR A 737 25.89 -9.28 46.82
C TYR A 737 27.19 -9.93 47.32
N ILE A 738 28.33 -9.49 46.78
CA ILE A 738 29.63 -9.94 47.25
C ILE A 738 30.06 -9.04 48.39
N THR A 739 30.09 -9.62 49.60
CA THR A 739 30.58 -8.92 50.78
C THR A 739 32.10 -8.74 50.68
N PRO A 740 32.62 -7.55 51.00
CA PRO A 740 34.05 -7.30 50.97
C PRO A 740 34.78 -8.20 51.96
N THR A 741 35.99 -8.63 51.58
CA THR A 741 36.77 -9.59 52.37
C THR A 741 37.27 -8.96 53.68
N PHE A 742 37.26 -7.63 53.78
CA PHE A 742 37.62 -6.90 54.99
C PHE A 742 36.83 -5.58 55.13
N HIS A 743 36.53 -5.19 56.37
CA HIS A 743 36.18 -3.81 56.73
C HIS A 743 37.33 -3.22 57.57
N LEU A 744 38.02 -2.20 57.04
CA LEU A 744 38.92 -1.39 57.86
C LEU A 744 38.07 -0.46 58.72
N SER A 745 38.20 -0.55 60.04
CA SER A 745 37.57 0.42 60.93
C SER A 745 38.44 1.68 60.95
N THR A 746 37.86 2.79 60.49
CA THR A 746 38.51 4.10 60.51
C THR A 746 37.85 4.97 61.56
N GLN A 747 38.61 5.36 62.58
CA GLN A 747 38.16 6.34 63.57
C GLN A 747 38.97 7.62 63.37
N CYS A 748 38.27 8.72 63.13
CA CYS A 748 38.88 10.03 62.95
C CYS A 748 38.47 10.92 64.12
N ASN A 749 39.39 11.13 65.06
CA ASN A 749 39.13 12.00 66.20
C ASN A 749 39.44 13.44 65.79
N LEU A 750 38.40 14.19 65.45
CA LEU A 750 38.48 15.65 65.37
C LEU A 750 38.57 16.16 66.82
N GLY A 751 39.77 16.53 67.26
CA GLY A 751 39.94 17.20 68.56
C GLY A 751 38.97 18.38 68.64
N LYS A 752 38.18 18.44 69.73
CA LYS A 752 37.11 19.42 70.08
C LYS A 752 36.91 20.55 69.05
N GLU A 753 35.73 20.60 68.44
CA GLU A 753 35.26 21.64 67.50
C GLU A 753 35.72 23.05 67.91
N THR A 754 36.87 23.49 67.41
CA THR A 754 37.30 24.89 67.47
C THR A 754 37.60 25.34 66.06
N GLN A 755 37.02 26.47 65.67
CA GLN A 755 37.11 27.03 64.32
C GLN A 755 38.56 27.34 63.98
N MET A 756 39.06 26.86 62.84
CA MET A 756 40.41 27.18 62.36
C MET A 756 40.57 28.70 62.16
N LEU A 757 41.58 29.28 62.81
CA LEU A 757 42.07 30.62 62.50
C LEU A 757 43.06 30.56 61.31
N VAL A 758 43.20 31.67 60.59
CA VAL A 758 44.05 31.75 59.40
C VAL A 758 45.53 31.49 59.78
N ASN A 759 46.15 30.50 59.13
CA ASN A 759 47.52 29.99 59.31
C ASN A 759 47.81 29.01 60.47
N GLU A 760 46.79 28.43 61.11
CA GLU A 760 47.02 27.32 62.05
C GLU A 760 46.92 25.93 61.37
N TYR A 761 47.71 24.96 61.83
CA TYR A 761 47.63 23.57 61.38
C TYR A 761 46.84 22.74 62.39
N TYR A 762 45.76 22.09 61.95
CA TYR A 762 44.95 21.22 62.81
C TYR A 762 45.45 19.77 62.71
N PRO A 763 45.94 19.15 63.80
CA PRO A 763 46.38 17.76 63.76
C PRO A 763 45.15 16.83 63.67
N ILE A 764 45.03 16.10 62.58
CA ILE A 764 44.02 15.05 62.40
C ILE A 764 44.70 13.70 62.61
N ALA A 765 44.28 12.97 63.62
CA ALA A 765 44.70 11.58 63.82
C ALA A 765 43.60 10.65 63.30
N THR A 766 43.90 9.96 62.19
CA THR A 766 43.05 8.90 61.66
C THR A 766 43.69 7.56 62.00
N THR A 767 43.03 6.77 62.85
CA THR A 767 43.47 5.41 63.13
C THR A 767 42.77 4.47 62.17
N ILE A 768 43.56 3.75 61.36
CA ILE A 768 43.07 2.69 60.47
C ILE A 768 43.42 1.38 61.14
N ASN A 769 42.42 0.65 61.61
CA ASN A 769 42.65 -0.65 62.23
C ASN A 769 42.32 -1.77 61.23
N ASN A 770 43.23 -2.74 61.11
CA ASN A 770 43.03 -3.99 60.40
C ASN A 770 42.80 -5.11 61.43
N PRO A 771 41.56 -5.30 61.91
CA PRO A 771 41.28 -6.28 62.95
C PRO A 771 41.39 -7.73 62.48
N TYR A 772 41.55 -7.98 61.17
CA TYR A 772 41.50 -9.32 60.58
C TYR A 772 42.88 -9.85 60.12
N ASN A 773 43.96 -9.12 60.39
CA ASN A 773 45.36 -9.55 60.18
C ASN A 773 45.68 -10.06 58.76
N VAL A 774 45.01 -9.51 57.74
CA VAL A 774 45.25 -9.83 56.31
C VAL A 774 46.36 -8.93 55.75
N PHE A 775 47.26 -9.46 54.91
CA PHE A 775 48.30 -8.70 54.23
C PHE A 775 47.68 -7.72 53.22
N LEU A 776 47.81 -6.41 53.45
CA LEU A 776 47.32 -5.37 52.55
C LEU A 776 48.45 -4.90 51.63
N GLN A 777 48.19 -4.86 50.32
CA GLN A 777 49.08 -4.24 49.33
C GLN A 777 48.34 -3.06 48.66
N ASN A 778 49.07 -1.97 48.37
CA ASN A 778 48.56 -0.77 47.71
C ASN A 778 47.41 -0.02 48.44
N VAL A 779 47.52 0.17 49.76
CA VAL A 779 46.55 0.96 50.53
C VAL A 779 46.66 2.45 50.18
N SER A 780 45.61 3.03 49.58
CA SER A 780 45.50 4.47 49.33
C SER A 780 44.54 5.12 50.32
N LEU A 781 45.00 6.12 51.06
CA LEU A 781 44.17 6.93 51.95
C LEU A 781 43.74 8.21 51.22
N ASN A 782 42.43 8.41 51.04
CA ASN A 782 41.89 9.64 50.47
C ASN A 782 41.21 10.46 51.58
N ILE A 783 41.74 11.65 51.86
CA ILE A 783 41.27 12.53 52.93
C ILE A 783 40.46 13.66 52.30
N SER A 784 39.12 13.58 52.41
CA SER A 784 38.24 14.68 52.04
C SER A 784 37.93 15.55 53.25
N VAL A 785 38.37 16.80 53.25
CA VAL A 785 38.05 17.78 54.32
C VAL A 785 36.64 18.33 54.10
N PRO A 786 35.70 18.17 55.05
CA PRO A 786 34.37 18.75 54.97
C PRO A 786 34.42 20.26 54.75
N SER A 787 33.52 20.80 53.93
CA SER A 787 33.45 22.23 53.61
C SER A 787 33.26 23.14 54.83
N SER A 788 32.73 22.61 55.94
CA SER A 788 32.57 23.32 57.22
C SER A 788 33.90 23.66 57.93
N LEU A 789 34.99 22.96 57.60
CA LEU A 789 36.33 23.19 58.18
C LEU A 789 37.26 24.00 57.26
N ARG A 790 36.78 24.47 56.10
CA ARG A 790 37.56 25.32 55.18
C ARG A 790 37.58 26.77 55.67
N ASN A 791 38.78 27.38 55.70
CA ASN A 791 39.02 28.77 56.12
C ASN A 791 37.97 29.76 55.57
N GLN A 792 37.17 30.37 56.45
CA GLN A 792 36.33 31.52 56.12
C GLN A 792 37.15 32.81 56.23
N GLY A 793 38.10 33.01 55.32
CA GLY A 793 38.77 34.29 55.18
C GLY A 793 37.79 35.32 54.61
N LYS A 794 37.28 36.23 55.45
CA LYS A 794 36.65 37.48 54.98
C LYS A 794 37.67 38.22 54.11
N ARG A 795 37.37 38.40 52.82
CA ARG A 795 38.01 39.42 52.00
C ARG A 795 37.68 40.78 52.63
N ILE A 796 38.70 41.49 53.11
CA ILE A 796 38.64 42.93 53.40
C ILE A 796 38.62 43.66 52.06
#